data_AF-A0A662EQD1-F1
#
_entry.id   AF-A0A662EQD1-F1
#
_cell.length_a   1.000
_cell.length_b   1.000
_cell.length_c   1.000
_cell.angle_alpha   90.00
_cell.angle_beta   90.00
_cell.angle_gamma   90.00
#
_symmetry.space_group_name_H-M   'P 1'
#
loop_
_entity.id
_entity.type
_entity.pdbx_description
1 polymer ?
#
loop_
_entity_poly.entity_id
_entity_poly.type
_entity_poly.pdbx_seq_one_letter_code
_entity_poly.pdbx_strand_id
1 'polypeptide(L)'
;MNGMLRIRLDETDRLVILAGGEVFLYDPWIQFATVAGPLREGDELRGTAWEIEGGADGMGRYERWRRSFLLAGEPLAELRIKVYSDAALIEFEALRDIDFLGSADSFTAPGLHAPGFRVPGNLRYLALTFGLGGPEERYPGGYWPELRWGRGAREFPKEAFAPLVLWDEGMALAVAPGNYFLTSPLVRAERGFARGLHGAVHVLPRGFNLRTWLAASPDPLSALRRLAELLSPHASRTTEHPVLNRLGWWNAYGSYYTELLHPLEEGALRELARAFRDRDVPLGYFGLDLWYRFGTIGKAIRYQPDPAKYPTGLRRLQEETGIPYVLHLSALSEENEYGTRPGDPTVYEEIAEELRHHGAIAAWHDWLRTQQFLVRGLREDPEAAERWFAGMLKAFADEGLPVILCMQTAGMILASTAHPNVIAARSYTDYLFLMREALEEAARRGHREMLQAHVAPVDYRLQNLGVGGLYWTLGIRPFQDLFLTREHPGLGGVDPDGEAILRLLSMGPVGIGDRPDLIEWDLLKRLLDEEGNLLRPTTPPLPLMETLEGDVKLFWSEVDLDGIPWGYLVALNTGEDEAKVRLEHPGDRDFLAWDIRGGRAVEGKASVPPRGTRIFLLVPEVRGIFFIGHLGKLLPIHAGLELRGDGGLWIMAPQGGEFAFYGKRDPHFEFLGGRLLEKRREDTLLRVRLSPGSTVRLWR
;
A
#
# COMPACT_ATOMS: atom_id res chain seq x y z
N MET A 1 15.12 -20.41 26.54
CA MET A 1 15.03 -18.93 26.49
C MET A 1 13.57 -18.51 26.58
N ASN A 2 13.23 -17.47 27.33
CA ASN A 2 11.86 -16.93 27.38
C ASN A 2 11.57 -16.05 26.16
N GLY A 3 11.73 -16.60 24.94
CA GLY A 3 11.40 -15.95 23.69
C GLY A 3 9.91 -16.02 23.38
N MET A 4 9.43 -15.04 22.60
CA MET A 4 8.09 -14.97 22.02
C MET A 4 7.84 -16.13 21.06
N LEU A 5 8.84 -16.50 20.27
CA LEU A 5 8.77 -17.61 19.32
C LEU A 5 9.61 -18.79 19.83
N ARG A 6 9.06 -20.01 19.73
CA ARG A 6 9.74 -21.26 20.11
C ARG A 6 9.36 -22.40 19.18
N ILE A 7 10.23 -23.40 19.13
CA ILE A 7 9.98 -24.66 18.43
C ILE A 7 10.16 -25.81 19.41
N ARG A 8 9.36 -26.87 19.27
CA ARG A 8 9.55 -28.16 19.96
C ARG A 8 8.94 -29.30 19.16
N LEU A 9 9.24 -30.53 19.56
CA LEU A 9 8.48 -31.70 19.13
C LEU A 9 7.25 -31.89 20.03
N ASP A 10 6.12 -32.30 19.46
CA ASP A 10 4.94 -32.74 20.20
C ASP A 10 5.03 -34.22 20.60
N GLU A 11 3.98 -34.75 21.24
CA GLU A 11 3.93 -36.15 21.70
C GLU A 11 3.95 -37.17 20.55
N THR A 12 3.81 -36.71 19.31
CA THR A 12 3.84 -37.53 18.10
C THR A 12 5.11 -37.29 17.26
N ASP A 13 6.15 -36.72 17.87
CA ASP A 13 7.41 -36.33 17.23
C ASP A 13 7.25 -35.35 16.06
N ARG A 14 6.16 -34.57 16.04
CA ARG A 14 5.95 -33.52 15.04
C ARG A 14 6.46 -32.18 15.55
N LEU A 15 7.15 -31.46 14.69
CA LEU A 15 7.64 -30.12 15.01
C LEU A 15 6.47 -29.14 15.07
N VAL A 16 6.36 -28.38 16.15
CA VAL A 16 5.38 -27.31 16.33
C VAL A 16 6.08 -25.98 16.57
N ILE A 17 5.56 -24.92 15.95
CA ILE A 17 6.02 -23.55 16.12
C ILE A 17 5.02 -22.83 17.01
N LEU A 18 5.51 -22.30 18.13
CA LEU A 18 4.71 -21.62 19.13
C LEU A 18 5.02 -20.12 19.14
N ALA A 19 3.98 -19.31 19.34
CA ALA A 19 4.08 -17.89 19.63
C ALA A 19 3.34 -17.60 20.96
N GLY A 20 4.03 -17.02 21.93
CA GLY A 20 3.48 -16.76 23.28
C GLY A 20 3.08 -18.02 24.08
N GLY A 21 3.52 -19.21 23.66
CA GLY A 21 3.15 -20.48 24.28
C GLY A 21 2.03 -21.23 23.57
N GLU A 22 1.30 -20.58 22.66
CA GLU A 22 0.26 -21.17 21.83
C GLU A 22 0.84 -21.69 20.52
N VAL A 23 0.25 -22.75 19.97
CA VAL A 23 0.72 -23.34 18.70
C VAL A 23 0.15 -22.56 17.53
N PHE A 24 1.02 -22.09 16.63
CA PHE A 24 0.63 -21.35 15.44
C PHE A 24 0.78 -22.16 14.16
N LEU A 25 1.82 -22.98 14.07
CA LEU A 25 2.10 -23.81 12.89
C LEU A 25 2.50 -25.22 13.32
N TYR A 26 2.06 -26.21 12.55
CA TYR A 26 2.48 -27.60 12.70
C TYR A 26 3.26 -28.05 11.47
N ASP A 27 4.28 -28.85 11.77
CA ASP A 27 4.86 -29.87 10.90
C ASP A 27 5.31 -29.31 9.55
N PRO A 28 6.42 -28.55 9.50
CA PRO A 28 6.95 -28.02 8.26
C PRO A 28 7.28 -29.17 7.31
N TRP A 29 6.55 -29.25 6.20
CA TRP A 29 6.67 -30.30 5.19
C TRP A 29 7.22 -29.76 3.87
N ILE A 30 7.69 -30.65 3.00
CA ILE A 30 8.02 -30.35 1.61
C ILE A 30 7.25 -31.26 0.65
N GLN A 31 6.96 -30.76 -0.55
CA GLN A 31 6.34 -31.55 -1.61
C GLN A 31 6.85 -31.07 -2.97
N PHE A 32 7.15 -32.00 -3.86
CA PHE A 32 7.47 -31.72 -5.25
C PHE A 32 6.29 -32.13 -6.15
N ALA A 33 5.87 -31.27 -7.07
CA ALA A 33 4.97 -31.65 -8.15
C ALA A 33 5.82 -32.20 -9.29
N THR A 34 5.58 -33.46 -9.68
CA THR A 34 6.32 -34.14 -10.75
C THR A 34 5.35 -34.57 -11.85
N VAL A 35 5.89 -34.87 -13.03
CA VAL A 35 5.10 -35.42 -14.14
C VAL A 35 4.41 -36.74 -13.77
N ALA A 36 4.99 -37.54 -12.87
CA ALA A 36 4.43 -38.81 -12.41
C ALA A 36 3.39 -38.65 -11.27
N GLY A 37 3.20 -37.43 -10.76
CA GLY A 37 2.37 -37.14 -9.59
C GLY A 37 3.15 -36.43 -8.48
N PRO A 38 2.47 -36.01 -7.39
CA PRO A 38 3.14 -35.34 -6.27
C PRO A 38 4.04 -36.31 -5.51
N LEU A 39 5.31 -35.94 -5.31
CA LEU A 39 6.25 -36.64 -4.44
C LEU A 39 6.17 -36.03 -3.03
N ARG A 40 5.69 -36.84 -2.06
CA ARG A 40 5.47 -36.43 -0.67
C ARG A 40 6.33 -37.24 0.28
N GLU A 41 6.54 -36.70 1.48
CA GLU A 41 7.15 -37.46 2.57
C GLU A 41 6.28 -38.68 2.93
N GLY A 42 6.90 -39.86 2.96
CA GLY A 42 6.22 -41.14 3.19
C GLY A 42 6.12 -42.03 1.95
N ASP A 43 6.34 -41.47 0.75
CA ASP A 43 6.52 -42.22 -0.49
C ASP A 43 8.02 -42.61 -0.66
N GLU A 44 8.61 -42.32 -1.82
CA GLU A 44 10.06 -42.49 -2.05
C GLU A 44 10.92 -41.41 -1.37
N LEU A 45 10.29 -40.32 -0.92
CA LEU A 45 10.92 -39.23 -0.20
C LEU A 45 10.84 -39.47 1.31
N ARG A 46 11.99 -39.54 1.97
CA ARG A 46 12.10 -39.80 3.40
C ARG A 46 12.88 -38.69 4.11
N GLY A 47 12.26 -38.02 5.07
CA GLY A 47 12.97 -37.09 5.95
C GLY A 47 13.72 -37.83 7.08
N THR A 48 14.92 -37.33 7.42
CA THR A 48 15.76 -37.83 8.53
C THR A 48 15.19 -37.44 9.91
N ALA A 49 15.89 -37.66 11.03
CA ALA A 49 15.47 -37.06 12.30
C ALA A 49 15.85 -35.56 12.33
N TRP A 50 15.19 -34.78 13.19
CA TRP A 50 15.64 -33.41 13.43
C TRP A 50 16.93 -33.39 14.24
N GLU A 51 17.92 -32.66 13.74
CA GLU A 51 19.16 -32.38 14.46
C GLU A 51 19.14 -30.95 14.97
N ILE A 52 19.53 -30.76 16.24
CA ILE A 52 19.38 -29.48 16.95
C ILE A 52 20.76 -28.99 17.40
N GLU A 53 21.10 -27.77 17.03
CA GLU A 53 22.38 -27.13 17.34
C GLU A 53 22.16 -25.68 17.78
N GLY A 54 22.96 -25.20 18.73
CA GLY A 54 23.00 -23.77 19.07
C GLY A 54 23.91 -23.00 18.12
N GLY A 55 23.57 -21.74 17.83
CA GLY A 55 24.42 -20.85 17.04
C GLY A 55 24.21 -19.38 17.34
N ALA A 56 24.99 -18.54 16.65
CA ALA A 56 24.82 -17.09 16.66
C ALA A 56 25.22 -16.50 15.31
N ASP A 57 24.54 -15.44 14.89
CA ASP A 57 24.90 -14.61 13.73
C ASP A 57 24.53 -13.14 13.98
N GLY A 58 24.48 -12.32 12.92
CA GLY A 58 24.20 -10.88 13.01
C GLY A 58 22.83 -10.54 13.61
N MET A 59 21.88 -11.48 13.66
CA MET A 59 20.57 -11.30 14.28
C MET A 59 20.53 -11.77 15.75
N GLY A 60 21.65 -12.32 16.24
CA GLY A 60 21.79 -12.77 17.62
C GLY A 60 21.92 -14.28 17.74
N ARG A 61 21.64 -14.78 18.95
CA ARG A 61 21.68 -16.22 19.24
C ARG A 61 20.43 -16.91 18.70
N TYR A 62 20.62 -18.09 18.14
CA TYR A 62 19.53 -18.93 17.66
C TYR A 62 19.72 -20.39 18.04
N GLU A 63 18.60 -21.11 18.04
CA GLU A 63 18.57 -22.57 17.96
C GLU A 63 18.34 -22.97 16.49
N ARG A 64 19.16 -23.86 15.97
CA ARG A 64 19.08 -24.36 14.61
C ARG A 64 18.53 -25.77 14.61
N TRP A 65 17.46 -25.98 13.87
CA TRP A 65 16.90 -27.29 13.56
C TRP A 65 17.26 -27.61 12.12
N ARG A 66 17.82 -28.79 11.83
CA ARG A 66 18.06 -29.24 10.46
C ARG A 66 17.50 -30.65 10.25
N ARG A 67 17.04 -30.90 9.02
CA ARG A 67 16.57 -32.21 8.57
C ARG A 67 16.82 -32.34 7.08
N SER A 68 17.50 -33.41 6.68
CA SER A 68 17.69 -33.76 5.27
C SER A 68 16.57 -34.66 4.76
N PHE A 69 16.22 -34.51 3.49
CA PHE A 69 15.26 -35.33 2.76
C PHE A 69 15.99 -36.18 1.73
N LEU A 70 15.77 -37.49 1.80
CA LEU A 70 16.40 -38.49 0.95
C LEU A 70 15.39 -38.97 -0.10
N LEU A 71 15.83 -39.09 -1.35
CA LEU A 71 15.06 -39.73 -2.42
C LEU A 71 15.83 -40.95 -2.90
N ALA A 72 15.22 -42.14 -2.79
CA ALA A 72 15.87 -43.42 -3.03
C ALA A 72 17.17 -43.64 -2.21
N GLY A 73 17.18 -43.13 -0.97
CA GLY A 73 18.32 -43.26 -0.03
C GLY A 73 19.40 -42.18 -0.18
N GLU A 74 19.36 -41.37 -1.24
CA GLU A 74 20.34 -40.33 -1.50
C GLU A 74 19.83 -38.93 -1.09
N PRO A 75 20.66 -38.04 -0.52
CA PRO A 75 20.26 -36.68 -0.19
C PRO A 75 19.75 -35.90 -1.41
N LEU A 76 18.52 -35.40 -1.32
CA LEU A 76 17.88 -34.57 -2.34
C LEU A 76 17.87 -33.09 -1.91
N ALA A 77 17.42 -32.84 -0.69
CA ALA A 77 17.23 -31.49 -0.17
C ALA A 77 17.42 -31.44 1.35
N GLU A 78 17.55 -30.23 1.89
CA GLU A 78 17.61 -29.98 3.33
C GLU A 78 16.67 -28.85 3.73
N LEU A 79 16.04 -29.00 4.90
CA LEU A 79 15.29 -27.93 5.54
C LEU A 79 16.01 -27.53 6.84
N ARG A 80 16.28 -26.23 6.98
CA ARG A 80 16.89 -25.62 8.17
C ARG A 80 15.95 -24.60 8.77
N ILE A 81 15.87 -24.54 10.08
CA ILE A 81 15.10 -23.53 10.79
C ILE A 81 16.01 -22.89 11.84
N LYS A 82 16.29 -21.59 11.69
CA LYS A 82 16.96 -20.80 12.72
C LYS A 82 15.90 -20.07 13.54
N VAL A 83 15.85 -20.33 14.84
CA VAL A 83 14.86 -19.78 15.77
C VAL A 83 15.53 -18.75 16.68
N TYR A 84 15.08 -17.51 16.57
CA TYR A 84 15.47 -16.38 17.42
C TYR A 84 14.40 -16.13 18.50
N SER A 85 14.55 -15.06 19.28
CA SER A 85 13.60 -14.70 20.34
C SER A 85 12.19 -14.43 19.83
N ASP A 86 12.06 -13.80 18.68
CA ASP A 86 10.84 -13.21 18.13
C ASP A 86 10.70 -13.48 16.62
N ALA A 87 11.58 -14.27 16.04
CA ALA A 87 11.61 -14.56 14.62
C ALA A 87 12.13 -15.97 14.33
N ALA A 88 11.81 -16.49 13.14
CA ALA A 88 12.47 -17.67 12.60
C ALA A 88 12.74 -17.52 11.10
N LEU A 89 13.90 -18.01 10.68
CA LEU A 89 14.27 -18.15 9.27
C LEU A 89 14.22 -19.63 8.90
N ILE A 90 13.42 -19.96 7.89
CA ILE A 90 13.30 -21.32 7.36
C ILE A 90 13.93 -21.37 5.98
N GLU A 91 14.90 -22.24 5.80
CA GLU A 91 15.68 -22.37 4.58
C GLU A 91 15.50 -23.77 3.99
N PHE A 92 14.99 -23.86 2.77
CA PHE A 92 15.07 -25.07 1.95
C PHE A 92 16.28 -24.96 1.03
N GLU A 93 17.11 -26.00 0.94
CA GLU A 93 18.24 -26.06 0.00
C GLU A 93 18.17 -27.35 -0.84
N ALA A 94 18.31 -27.22 -2.16
CA ALA A 94 18.51 -28.36 -3.05
C ALA A 94 19.96 -28.86 -2.94
N LEU A 95 20.16 -30.10 -2.51
CA LEU A 95 21.51 -30.67 -2.31
C LEU A 95 22.11 -31.25 -3.60
N ARG A 96 21.28 -31.42 -4.62
CA ARG A 96 21.61 -31.85 -5.98
C ARG A 96 20.66 -31.17 -6.98
N ASP A 97 20.95 -31.30 -8.27
CA ASP A 97 20.04 -30.82 -9.31
C ASP A 97 18.69 -31.56 -9.23
N ILE A 98 17.60 -30.80 -9.38
CA ILE A 98 16.22 -31.28 -9.37
C ILE A 98 15.61 -30.91 -10.72
N ASP A 99 15.48 -31.88 -11.63
CA ASP A 99 15.04 -31.69 -13.02
C ASP A 99 13.72 -32.42 -13.33
N PHE A 100 13.09 -33.02 -12.32
CA PHE A 100 11.84 -33.78 -12.44
C PHE A 100 10.59 -32.97 -12.08
N LEU A 101 10.71 -31.65 -11.90
CA LEU A 101 9.56 -30.80 -11.57
C LEU A 101 8.63 -30.67 -12.78
N GLY A 102 7.34 -30.87 -12.54
CA GLY A 102 6.30 -30.76 -13.56
C GLY A 102 5.00 -30.26 -12.97
N SER A 103 4.61 -29.04 -13.34
CA SER A 103 3.31 -28.45 -13.00
C SER A 103 2.86 -27.49 -14.11
N ALA A 104 1.68 -26.88 -13.94
CA ALA A 104 1.17 -25.84 -14.83
C ALA A 104 1.90 -24.50 -14.63
N ASP A 105 1.95 -23.64 -15.65
CA ASP A 105 2.50 -22.26 -15.60
C ASP A 105 1.61 -21.34 -14.73
N SER A 106 1.49 -21.64 -13.43
CA SER A 106 0.56 -20.98 -12.51
C SER A 106 1.17 -20.76 -11.13
N PHE A 107 0.83 -19.62 -10.53
CA PHE A 107 1.11 -19.30 -9.13
C PHE A 107 0.29 -20.15 -8.14
N THR A 108 -0.82 -20.76 -8.57
CA THR A 108 -1.67 -21.61 -7.71
C THR A 108 -1.40 -23.11 -7.86
N ALA A 109 -0.55 -23.50 -8.81
CA ALA A 109 -0.11 -24.88 -9.03
C ALA A 109 1.42 -24.94 -8.97
N PRO A 110 2.04 -24.69 -7.80
CA PRO A 110 3.49 -24.61 -7.69
C PRO A 110 4.19 -25.95 -7.97
N GLY A 111 5.41 -25.88 -8.51
CA GLY A 111 6.28 -27.03 -8.76
C GLY A 111 6.91 -27.57 -7.47
N LEU A 112 7.09 -26.71 -6.47
CA LEU A 112 7.66 -27.04 -5.16
C LEU A 112 6.89 -26.32 -4.06
N HIS A 113 6.54 -27.06 -3.00
CA HIS A 113 6.12 -26.51 -1.73
C HIS A 113 7.25 -26.67 -0.71
N ALA A 114 7.85 -25.57 -0.25
CA ALA A 114 8.89 -25.61 0.76
C ALA A 114 9.11 -24.26 1.48
N PRO A 115 8.82 -24.16 2.79
CA PRO A 115 8.06 -25.11 3.62
C PRO A 115 6.56 -25.01 3.37
N GLY A 116 5.85 -26.10 3.66
CA GLY A 116 4.41 -26.11 3.90
C GLY A 116 4.07 -26.30 5.38
N PHE A 117 2.93 -25.79 5.83
CA PHE A 117 2.49 -25.88 7.23
C PHE A 117 1.03 -26.29 7.32
N ARG A 118 0.67 -26.88 8.47
CA ARG A 118 -0.72 -26.94 8.92
C ARG A 118 -0.98 -25.84 9.95
N VAL A 119 -2.19 -25.30 9.96
CA VAL A 119 -2.59 -24.19 10.84
C VAL A 119 -3.73 -24.63 11.74
N PRO A 120 -3.73 -24.29 13.05
CA PRO A 120 -4.88 -24.50 13.92
C PRO A 120 -6.16 -23.86 13.36
N GLY A 121 -7.31 -24.48 13.60
CA GLY A 121 -8.60 -24.01 13.05
C GLY A 121 -9.16 -22.74 13.68
N ASN A 122 -8.66 -22.34 14.86
CA ASN A 122 -9.17 -21.22 15.64
C ASN A 122 -8.49 -19.88 15.33
N LEU A 123 -7.33 -19.88 14.67
CA LEU A 123 -6.58 -18.65 14.39
C LEU A 123 -7.30 -17.79 13.36
N ARG A 124 -7.27 -16.48 13.60
CA ARG A 124 -7.65 -15.48 12.60
C ARG A 124 -6.51 -15.28 11.62
N TYR A 125 -6.82 -14.82 10.42
CA TYR A 125 -5.82 -14.50 9.42
C TYR A 125 -6.10 -13.21 8.67
N LEU A 126 -5.02 -12.63 8.14
CA LEU A 126 -4.98 -11.45 7.27
C LEU A 126 -3.95 -11.76 6.20
N ALA A 127 -4.31 -11.61 4.94
CA ALA A 127 -3.43 -11.89 3.81
C ALA A 127 -3.66 -10.88 2.69
N LEU A 128 -2.64 -10.67 1.87
CA LEU A 128 -2.75 -9.92 0.62
C LEU A 128 -2.66 -10.88 -0.55
N THR A 129 -3.68 -10.91 -1.42
CA THR A 129 -3.61 -11.74 -2.63
C THR A 129 -2.47 -11.28 -3.55
N PHE A 130 -1.90 -12.20 -4.32
CA PHE A 130 -0.61 -11.97 -4.95
C PHE A 130 -0.68 -11.02 -6.16
N GLY A 131 -1.76 -11.07 -6.93
CA GLY A 131 -1.97 -10.23 -8.11
C GLY A 131 -1.69 -10.92 -9.45
N LEU A 132 -1.25 -12.19 -9.45
CA LEU A 132 -1.09 -13.03 -10.64
C LEU A 132 -1.61 -14.45 -10.39
N GLY A 133 -2.20 -15.06 -11.43
CA GLY A 133 -2.73 -16.42 -11.44
C GLY A 133 -1.94 -17.36 -12.37
N GLY A 134 -2.56 -17.83 -13.44
CA GLY A 134 -1.95 -18.69 -14.47
C GLY A 134 -2.08 -18.11 -15.89
N PRO A 135 -1.69 -18.86 -16.95
CA PRO A 135 -1.66 -18.34 -18.30
C PRO A 135 -3.05 -18.32 -18.95
N GLU A 136 -4.06 -18.83 -18.27
CA GLU A 136 -5.48 -18.72 -18.67
C GLU A 136 -6.03 -17.30 -18.55
N GLU A 137 -5.34 -16.43 -17.81
CA GLU A 137 -5.70 -15.02 -17.70
C GLU A 137 -5.62 -14.33 -19.06
N ARG A 138 -6.53 -13.38 -19.30
CA ARG A 138 -6.51 -12.56 -20.52
C ARG A 138 -5.72 -11.30 -20.27
N TYR A 139 -5.14 -10.73 -21.33
CA TYR A 139 -4.60 -9.38 -21.31
C TYR A 139 -5.58 -8.42 -20.61
N PRO A 140 -5.13 -7.62 -19.61
CA PRO A 140 -3.74 -7.30 -19.26
C PRO A 140 -3.00 -8.32 -18.38
N GLY A 141 -3.65 -9.40 -17.97
CA GLY A 141 -3.08 -10.38 -17.04
C GLY A 141 -3.17 -9.93 -15.58
N GLY A 142 -3.36 -10.91 -14.70
CA GLY A 142 -3.48 -10.71 -13.26
C GLY A 142 -4.76 -10.02 -12.81
N TYR A 143 -4.73 -9.66 -11.53
CA TYR A 143 -5.78 -8.96 -10.81
C TYR A 143 -5.14 -7.99 -9.81
N TRP A 144 -5.93 -7.08 -9.26
CA TRP A 144 -5.44 -6.19 -8.20
C TRP A 144 -5.27 -6.96 -6.89
N PRO A 145 -4.11 -6.88 -6.21
CA PRO A 145 -3.97 -7.41 -4.86
C PRO A 145 -5.08 -6.89 -3.93
N GLU A 146 -5.69 -7.81 -3.19
CA GLU A 146 -6.80 -7.54 -2.28
C GLU A 146 -6.47 -8.04 -0.88
N LEU A 147 -6.85 -7.25 0.12
CA LEU A 147 -6.81 -7.65 1.51
C LEU A 147 -7.91 -8.70 1.76
N ARG A 148 -7.50 -9.81 2.38
CA ARG A 148 -8.36 -10.93 2.74
C ARG A 148 -8.18 -11.24 4.22
N TRP A 149 -9.25 -11.60 4.90
CA TRP A 149 -9.22 -12.01 6.30
C TRP A 149 -10.29 -13.07 6.55
N GLY A 150 -10.15 -13.79 7.65
CA GLY A 150 -11.09 -14.83 8.06
C GLY A 150 -10.51 -15.69 9.17
N ARG A 151 -11.03 -16.92 9.31
CA ARG A 151 -10.63 -17.85 10.37
C ARG A 151 -10.25 -19.22 9.84
N GLY A 152 -9.05 -19.67 10.23
CA GLY A 152 -8.52 -20.98 9.91
C GLY A 152 -8.18 -21.18 8.43
N ALA A 153 -7.47 -22.27 8.14
CA ALA A 153 -6.91 -22.51 6.81
C ALA A 153 -7.95 -22.76 5.70
N ARG A 154 -9.18 -23.16 6.04
CA ARG A 154 -10.24 -23.44 5.05
C ARG A 154 -10.77 -22.18 4.40
N GLU A 155 -10.58 -21.04 5.05
CA GLU A 155 -11.02 -19.74 4.55
C GLU A 155 -9.92 -18.99 3.81
N PHE A 156 -8.66 -19.50 3.79
CA PHE A 156 -7.58 -18.86 3.04
C PHE A 156 -7.95 -18.60 1.57
N PRO A 157 -7.38 -17.54 0.96
CA PRO A 157 -7.62 -17.22 -0.44
C PRO A 157 -7.34 -18.42 -1.35
N LYS A 158 -8.06 -18.52 -2.48
CA LYS A 158 -7.80 -19.55 -3.49
C LYS A 158 -6.62 -19.15 -4.37
N GLU A 159 -6.46 -17.85 -4.57
CA GLU A 159 -5.33 -17.20 -5.17
C GLU A 159 -4.06 -17.42 -4.33
N ALA A 160 -2.89 -17.26 -4.96
CA ALA A 160 -1.66 -17.08 -4.21
C ALA A 160 -1.72 -15.80 -3.38
N PHE A 161 -0.95 -15.72 -2.30
CA PHE A 161 -0.93 -14.58 -1.38
C PHE A 161 0.44 -14.40 -0.72
N ALA A 162 0.77 -13.17 -0.32
CA ALA A 162 1.87 -12.84 0.58
C ALA A 162 1.78 -11.35 0.96
N PRO A 163 2.10 -10.93 2.19
CA PRO A 163 2.37 -11.75 3.37
C PRO A 163 1.08 -12.40 3.91
N LEU A 164 1.24 -13.30 4.88
CA LEU A 164 0.17 -13.87 5.70
C LEU A 164 0.43 -13.49 7.16
N VAL A 165 -0.58 -13.03 7.89
CA VAL A 165 -0.54 -12.86 9.34
C VAL A 165 -1.57 -13.77 9.96
N LEU A 166 -1.16 -14.54 10.97
CA LEU A 166 -2.02 -15.35 11.81
C LEU A 166 -2.05 -14.74 13.21
N TRP A 167 -3.20 -14.73 13.88
CA TRP A 167 -3.26 -14.25 15.27
C TRP A 167 -4.38 -14.87 16.10
N ASP A 168 -4.17 -14.85 17.41
CA ASP A 168 -5.16 -15.14 18.44
C ASP A 168 -5.45 -13.88 19.29
N GLU A 169 -5.77 -14.00 20.57
CA GLU A 169 -6.03 -12.85 21.45
C GLU A 169 -4.76 -12.20 22.02
N GLY A 170 -3.63 -12.91 22.04
CA GLY A 170 -2.42 -12.45 22.72
C GLY A 170 -1.19 -12.30 21.82
N MET A 171 -1.18 -12.98 20.66
CA MET A 171 -0.02 -13.02 19.77
C MET A 171 -0.42 -13.02 18.30
N ALA A 172 0.50 -12.53 17.48
CA ALA A 172 0.46 -12.62 16.03
C ALA A 172 1.77 -13.19 15.47
N LEU A 173 1.66 -13.85 14.31
CA LEU A 173 2.75 -14.41 13.54
C LEU A 173 2.60 -13.99 12.06
N ALA A 174 3.51 -13.14 11.59
CA ALA A 174 3.61 -12.77 10.18
C ALA A 174 4.55 -13.74 9.44
N VAL A 175 4.18 -14.09 8.21
CA VAL A 175 4.88 -15.04 7.34
C VAL A 175 5.01 -14.46 5.94
N ALA A 176 6.22 -14.49 5.40
CA ALA A 176 6.46 -14.13 4.00
C ALA A 176 7.68 -14.85 3.40
N PRO A 177 7.75 -14.95 2.06
CA PRO A 177 9.01 -15.21 1.37
C PRO A 177 10.07 -14.19 1.80
N GLY A 178 11.32 -14.63 1.89
CA GLY A 178 12.51 -13.83 2.18
C GLY A 178 13.50 -13.74 1.02
N ASN A 179 13.17 -14.35 -0.12
CA ASN A 179 13.81 -14.22 -1.42
C ASN A 179 12.85 -14.72 -2.51
N TYR A 180 13.19 -14.55 -3.79
CA TYR A 180 12.33 -14.98 -4.92
C TYR A 180 10.88 -14.53 -4.75
N PHE A 181 10.70 -13.27 -4.32
CA PHE A 181 9.40 -12.69 -3.99
C PHE A 181 8.45 -12.69 -5.19
N LEU A 182 8.99 -12.53 -6.40
CA LEU A 182 8.21 -12.42 -7.63
C LEU A 182 7.69 -13.77 -8.15
N THR A 183 8.31 -14.89 -7.76
CA THR A 183 8.00 -16.22 -8.31
C THR A 183 7.67 -17.26 -7.25
N SER A 184 7.80 -16.93 -5.95
CA SER A 184 7.55 -17.90 -4.88
C SER A 184 6.67 -17.36 -3.75
N PRO A 185 5.38 -17.07 -4.01
CA PRO A 185 4.43 -16.62 -2.99
C PRO A 185 4.01 -17.74 -2.04
N LEU A 186 3.11 -17.42 -1.10
CA LEU A 186 2.38 -18.43 -0.36
C LEU A 186 1.16 -18.88 -1.16
N VAL A 187 0.79 -20.14 -0.98
CA VAL A 187 -0.38 -20.77 -1.59
C VAL A 187 -1.17 -21.53 -0.53
N ARG A 188 -2.47 -21.63 -0.75
CA ARG A 188 -3.35 -22.43 0.10
C ARG A 188 -3.03 -23.92 -0.04
N ALA A 189 -3.01 -24.63 1.09
CA ALA A 189 -2.94 -26.08 1.17
C ALA A 189 -4.15 -26.63 1.94
N GLU A 190 -4.42 -27.95 1.86
CA GLU A 190 -5.65 -28.56 2.38
C GLU A 190 -5.98 -28.19 3.85
N ARG A 191 -4.94 -28.11 4.70
CA ARG A 191 -5.06 -27.81 6.15
C ARG A 191 -4.16 -26.67 6.61
N GLY A 192 -3.72 -25.83 5.68
CA GLY A 192 -2.80 -24.73 5.97
C GLY A 192 -2.38 -24.00 4.72
N PHE A 193 -1.10 -23.69 4.63
CA PHE A 193 -0.52 -23.00 3.48
C PHE A 193 0.88 -23.52 3.23
N ALA A 194 1.46 -23.20 2.09
CA ALA A 194 2.85 -23.46 1.80
C ALA A 194 3.47 -22.30 1.05
N ARG A 195 4.77 -22.12 1.16
CA ARG A 195 5.50 -21.36 0.16
C ARG A 195 5.61 -22.19 -1.11
N GLY A 196 5.00 -21.70 -2.19
CA GLY A 196 4.97 -22.36 -3.49
C GLY A 196 5.97 -21.70 -4.43
N LEU A 197 6.85 -22.46 -5.09
CA LEU A 197 7.62 -21.99 -6.23
C LEU A 197 6.80 -22.15 -7.50
N HIS A 198 6.75 -21.10 -8.34
CA HIS A 198 5.94 -21.04 -9.54
C HIS A 198 5.99 -22.34 -10.38
N GLY A 199 4.84 -22.81 -10.88
CA GLY A 199 4.75 -24.13 -11.53
C GLY A 199 5.43 -24.27 -12.89
N ALA A 200 5.84 -23.16 -13.52
CA ALA A 200 6.68 -23.16 -14.72
C ALA A 200 8.16 -23.42 -14.45
N VAL A 201 8.59 -23.50 -13.18
CA VAL A 201 9.99 -23.80 -12.84
C VAL A 201 10.20 -25.32 -12.89
N HIS A 202 11.00 -25.77 -13.85
CA HIS A 202 11.23 -27.20 -14.11
C HIS A 202 12.54 -27.73 -13.55
N VAL A 203 13.53 -26.86 -13.36
CA VAL A 203 14.88 -27.24 -12.93
C VAL A 203 15.30 -26.36 -11.76
N LEU A 204 15.78 -26.98 -10.68
CA LEU A 204 16.47 -26.31 -9.59
C LEU A 204 17.92 -26.79 -9.57
N PRO A 205 18.92 -25.91 -9.73
CA PRO A 205 20.31 -26.32 -9.60
C PRO A 205 20.64 -26.67 -8.16
N ARG A 206 21.66 -27.50 -7.97
CA ARG A 206 22.29 -27.71 -6.67
C ARG A 206 22.65 -26.36 -6.03
N GLY A 207 22.30 -26.21 -4.76
CA GLY A 207 22.50 -24.98 -3.98
C GLY A 207 21.35 -23.97 -4.10
N PHE A 208 20.33 -24.22 -4.91
CA PHE A 208 19.12 -23.41 -4.93
C PHE A 208 18.50 -23.35 -3.53
N ASN A 209 18.19 -22.14 -3.05
CA ASN A 209 17.82 -21.91 -1.66
C ASN A 209 16.57 -21.03 -1.52
N LEU A 210 15.51 -21.55 -0.89
CA LEU A 210 14.32 -20.76 -0.55
C LEU A 210 14.36 -20.36 0.93
N ARG A 211 14.25 -19.06 1.22
CA ARG A 211 14.21 -18.48 2.57
C ARG A 211 12.84 -17.94 2.96
N THR A 212 12.22 -18.44 4.01
CA THR A 212 10.91 -17.98 4.49
C THR A 212 11.04 -17.41 5.88
N TRP A 213 10.53 -16.20 6.09
CA TRP A 213 10.57 -15.51 7.37
C TRP A 213 9.29 -15.69 8.15
N LEU A 214 9.43 -15.90 9.46
CA LEU A 214 8.39 -15.84 10.46
C LEU A 214 8.75 -14.73 11.47
N ALA A 215 7.80 -13.86 11.79
CA ALA A 215 7.97 -12.79 12.79
C ALA A 215 6.81 -12.80 13.78
N ALA A 216 7.12 -12.91 15.07
CA ALA A 216 6.14 -12.90 16.15
C ALA A 216 6.08 -11.53 16.84
N SER A 217 4.88 -11.08 17.15
CA SER A 217 4.63 -9.84 17.91
C SER A 217 3.30 -9.94 18.67
N PRO A 218 2.99 -9.03 19.61
CA PRO A 218 1.72 -9.08 20.35
C PRO A 218 0.49 -8.81 19.47
N ASP A 219 0.65 -8.06 18.38
CA ASP A 219 -0.44 -7.70 17.46
C ASP A 219 -0.06 -7.88 15.98
N PRO A 220 -1.06 -8.01 15.07
CA PRO A 220 -0.81 -8.24 13.64
C PRO A 220 0.03 -7.19 12.92
N LEU A 221 -0.14 -5.90 13.24
CA LEU A 221 0.55 -4.83 12.53
C LEU A 221 2.02 -4.73 12.99
N SER A 222 2.28 -4.92 14.28
CA SER A 222 3.64 -5.04 14.80
C SER A 222 4.38 -6.25 14.21
N ALA A 223 3.68 -7.38 14.02
CA ALA A 223 4.28 -8.56 13.38
C ALA A 223 4.70 -8.27 11.93
N LEU A 224 3.88 -7.53 11.18
CA LEU A 224 4.23 -7.10 9.82
C LEU A 224 5.40 -6.11 9.78
N ARG A 225 5.45 -5.14 10.70
CA ARG A 225 6.60 -4.22 10.81
C ARG A 225 7.88 -4.98 11.13
N ARG A 226 7.82 -5.91 12.09
CA ARG A 226 8.95 -6.77 12.44
C ARG A 226 9.41 -7.63 11.26
N LEU A 227 8.46 -8.18 10.50
CA LEU A 227 8.75 -8.88 9.25
C LEU A 227 9.49 -7.97 8.25
N ALA A 228 9.04 -6.72 8.07
CA ALA A 228 9.68 -5.77 7.16
C ALA A 228 11.15 -5.49 7.57
N GLU A 229 11.41 -5.31 8.87
CA GLU A 229 12.78 -5.13 9.40
C GLU A 229 13.69 -6.33 9.12
N LEU A 230 13.15 -7.56 9.16
CA LEU A 230 13.89 -8.79 8.85
C LEU A 230 14.19 -8.92 7.37
N LEU A 231 13.28 -8.45 6.50
CA LEU A 231 13.50 -8.42 5.06
C LEU A 231 14.54 -7.37 4.67
N SER A 232 14.53 -6.21 5.33
CA SER A 232 15.51 -5.16 5.11
C SER A 232 15.58 -4.20 6.31
N PRO A 233 16.78 -3.90 6.84
CA PRO A 233 16.94 -2.89 7.89
C PRO A 233 16.60 -1.46 7.41
N HIS A 234 16.40 -1.27 6.10
CA HIS A 234 16.03 0.01 5.50
C HIS A 234 14.51 0.17 5.25
N ALA A 235 13.69 -0.84 5.60
CA ALA A 235 12.26 -0.90 5.29
C ALA A 235 11.38 0.18 5.96
N SER A 236 11.97 1.23 6.55
CA SER A 236 11.27 2.23 7.36
C SER A 236 11.69 3.68 7.07
N ARG A 237 12.42 3.95 5.98
CA ARG A 237 12.85 5.33 5.66
C ARG A 237 11.82 6.04 4.79
N THR A 238 11.10 6.97 5.40
CA THR A 238 10.28 7.95 4.69
C THR A 238 11.18 8.98 4.03
N THR A 239 11.27 8.96 2.71
CA THR A 239 11.98 10.00 1.96
C THR A 239 11.03 11.16 1.69
N GLU A 240 11.36 12.36 2.18
CA GLU A 240 10.62 13.55 1.77
C GLU A 240 10.82 13.80 0.27
N HIS A 241 9.72 14.00 -0.46
CA HIS A 241 9.77 14.23 -1.89
C HIS A 241 8.57 15.09 -2.32
N PRO A 242 8.71 15.99 -3.33
CA PRO A 242 7.59 16.81 -3.81
C PRO A 242 6.37 16.00 -4.23
N VAL A 243 6.55 14.81 -4.78
CA VAL A 243 5.46 13.88 -5.14
C VAL A 243 4.58 13.50 -3.95
N LEU A 244 5.18 13.43 -2.76
CA LEU A 244 4.44 13.15 -1.54
C LEU A 244 3.93 14.44 -0.93
N ASN A 245 4.68 15.54 -0.91
CA ASN A 245 4.29 16.72 -0.13
C ASN A 245 3.51 17.80 -0.90
N ARG A 246 3.43 17.74 -2.23
CA ARG A 246 2.74 18.74 -3.07
C ARG A 246 1.56 18.14 -3.80
N LEU A 247 0.56 18.98 -4.10
CA LEU A 247 -0.57 18.61 -4.95
C LEU A 247 -0.07 18.29 -6.37
N GLY A 248 -0.49 17.15 -6.90
CA GLY A 248 -0.32 16.79 -8.31
C GLY A 248 -1.58 16.97 -9.14
N TRP A 249 -1.42 16.92 -10.46
CA TRP A 249 -2.51 16.80 -11.42
C TRP A 249 -2.20 15.63 -12.35
N TRP A 250 -3.18 14.78 -12.67
CA TRP A 250 -2.96 13.51 -13.38
C TRP A 250 -3.97 13.31 -14.53
N ASN A 251 -3.52 12.78 -15.67
CA ASN A 251 -4.42 12.30 -16.75
C ASN A 251 -4.64 10.78 -16.73
N ALA A 252 -4.42 10.13 -15.59
CA ALA A 252 -4.67 8.69 -15.43
C ALA A 252 -6.17 8.35 -15.58
N TYR A 253 -6.48 7.06 -15.61
CA TYR A 253 -7.85 6.56 -15.73
C TYR A 253 -8.72 7.00 -14.54
N GLY A 254 -9.71 7.83 -14.83
CA GLY A 254 -10.61 8.46 -13.84
C GLY A 254 -10.50 9.99 -13.85
N SER A 255 -9.51 10.54 -14.54
CA SER A 255 -9.44 11.96 -14.86
C SER A 255 -10.40 12.33 -15.99
N TYR A 256 -10.65 13.63 -16.15
CA TYR A 256 -11.29 14.18 -17.34
C TYR A 256 -10.54 13.76 -18.60
N TYR A 257 -9.20 13.76 -18.56
CA TYR A 257 -8.33 13.42 -19.69
C TYR A 257 -7.94 11.93 -19.74
N THR A 258 -8.87 11.05 -19.33
CA THR A 258 -8.72 9.60 -19.51
C THR A 258 -8.56 9.31 -21.01
N GLU A 259 -7.47 8.65 -21.40
CA GLU A 259 -7.07 8.45 -22.82
C GLU A 259 -8.20 7.92 -23.70
N LEU A 260 -9.00 6.98 -23.20
CA LEU A 260 -10.11 6.36 -23.95
C LEU A 260 -11.27 7.33 -24.26
N LEU A 261 -11.35 8.43 -23.51
CA LEU A 261 -12.47 9.36 -23.55
C LEU A 261 -12.06 10.74 -24.06
N HIS A 262 -10.98 11.30 -23.50
CA HIS A 262 -10.47 12.63 -23.82
C HIS A 262 -8.92 12.59 -23.76
N PRO A 263 -8.24 12.16 -24.83
CA PRO A 263 -6.78 12.17 -24.87
C PRO A 263 -6.19 13.52 -24.48
N LEU A 264 -5.12 13.50 -23.67
CA LEU A 264 -4.42 14.71 -23.27
C LEU A 264 -3.50 15.21 -24.40
N GLU A 265 -3.48 16.53 -24.59
CA GLU A 265 -2.59 17.21 -25.53
C GLU A 265 -1.82 18.35 -24.85
N GLU A 266 -0.72 18.79 -25.45
CA GLU A 266 0.16 19.84 -24.93
C GLU A 266 -0.58 21.13 -24.55
N GLY A 267 -1.58 21.53 -25.34
CA GLY A 267 -2.38 22.74 -25.09
C GLY A 267 -3.08 22.73 -23.74
N ALA A 268 -3.65 21.58 -23.35
CA ALA A 268 -4.35 21.43 -22.08
C ALA A 268 -3.42 21.59 -20.87
N LEU A 269 -2.17 21.10 -20.96
CA LEU A 269 -1.18 21.30 -19.89
C LEU A 269 -0.82 22.78 -19.69
N ARG A 270 -0.78 23.56 -20.78
CA ARG A 270 -0.56 25.01 -20.71
C ARG A 270 -1.74 25.71 -20.06
N GLU A 271 -2.96 25.32 -20.40
CA GLU A 271 -4.18 25.86 -19.79
C GLU A 271 -4.25 25.54 -18.31
N LEU A 272 -3.93 24.30 -17.91
CA LEU A 272 -3.82 23.91 -16.50
C LEU A 272 -2.78 24.74 -15.77
N ALA A 273 -1.55 24.84 -16.30
CA ALA A 273 -0.48 25.61 -15.67
C ALA A 273 -0.85 27.10 -15.48
N ARG A 274 -1.56 27.69 -16.45
CA ARG A 274 -2.11 29.05 -16.32
C ARG A 274 -3.20 29.12 -15.26
N ALA A 275 -4.16 28.19 -15.28
CA ALA A 275 -5.28 28.20 -14.34
C ALA A 275 -4.81 28.10 -12.88
N PHE A 276 -3.85 27.22 -12.57
CA PHE A 276 -3.28 27.12 -11.22
C PHE A 276 -2.54 28.40 -10.80
N ARG A 277 -1.77 29.01 -11.72
CA ARG A 277 -1.06 30.27 -11.50
C ARG A 277 -2.02 31.44 -11.25
N ASP A 278 -3.06 31.57 -12.07
CA ASP A 278 -4.06 32.64 -11.97
C ASP A 278 -4.89 32.54 -10.69
N ARG A 279 -4.99 31.34 -10.09
CA ARG A 279 -5.71 31.08 -8.85
C ARG A 279 -4.83 31.05 -7.61
N ASP A 280 -3.53 31.25 -7.77
CA ASP A 280 -2.52 31.20 -6.70
C ASP A 280 -2.61 29.89 -5.89
N VAL A 281 -2.78 28.78 -6.60
CA VAL A 281 -2.74 27.43 -6.01
C VAL A 281 -1.47 26.74 -6.50
N PRO A 282 -0.53 26.40 -5.61
CA PRO A 282 0.73 25.80 -6.02
C PRO A 282 0.51 24.35 -6.49
N LEU A 283 0.86 24.10 -7.74
CA LEU A 283 0.89 22.76 -8.32
C LEU A 283 2.32 22.22 -8.31
N GLY A 284 2.51 21.04 -7.74
CA GLY A 284 3.83 20.43 -7.58
C GLY A 284 4.35 19.72 -8.84
N TYR A 285 3.47 19.06 -9.58
CA TYR A 285 3.84 18.26 -10.75
C TYR A 285 2.62 17.88 -11.60
N PHE A 286 2.88 17.51 -12.86
CA PHE A 286 1.95 16.78 -13.71
C PHE A 286 2.31 15.28 -13.73
N GLY A 287 1.37 14.42 -13.36
CA GLY A 287 1.45 12.97 -13.56
C GLY A 287 0.93 12.61 -14.94
N LEU A 288 1.83 12.29 -15.86
CA LEU A 288 1.48 12.05 -17.26
C LEU A 288 1.39 10.56 -17.55
N ASP A 289 0.18 10.10 -17.81
CA ASP A 289 -0.16 8.78 -18.32
C ASP A 289 -0.11 8.76 -19.85
N LEU A 290 0.35 7.65 -20.45
CA LEU A 290 0.39 7.40 -21.90
C LEU A 290 0.92 8.60 -22.72
N TRP A 291 1.99 9.23 -22.23
CA TRP A 291 2.63 10.41 -22.83
C TRP A 291 3.54 10.07 -24.02
N TYR A 292 3.75 8.79 -24.26
CA TYR A 292 4.68 8.22 -25.22
C TYR A 292 3.96 7.38 -26.29
N ARG A 293 4.70 6.92 -27.30
CA ARG A 293 4.16 6.07 -28.37
C ARG A 293 3.98 4.62 -27.92
N PHE A 294 2.81 4.07 -28.22
CA PHE A 294 2.46 2.66 -28.01
C PHE A 294 1.65 2.12 -29.18
N GLY A 295 1.76 0.82 -29.46
CA GLY A 295 0.91 0.15 -30.44
C GLY A 295 -0.39 -0.37 -29.83
N THR A 296 -0.33 -0.76 -28.56
CA THR A 296 -1.48 -1.21 -27.75
C THR A 296 -1.33 -0.59 -26.37
N ILE A 297 -2.40 -0.06 -25.78
CA ILE A 297 -2.37 0.52 -24.43
C ILE A 297 -1.80 -0.51 -23.47
N GLY A 298 -0.78 -0.13 -22.69
CA GLY A 298 -0.03 -1.04 -21.83
C GLY A 298 1.20 -1.68 -22.48
N LYS A 299 1.52 -1.37 -23.74
CA LYS A 299 2.73 -1.85 -24.45
C LYS A 299 3.49 -0.70 -25.11
N ALA A 300 4.48 -0.14 -24.39
CA ALA A 300 5.28 0.98 -24.85
C ALA A 300 6.24 0.59 -25.99
N ILE A 301 6.35 1.45 -27.01
CA ILE A 301 7.35 1.30 -28.09
C ILE A 301 8.66 1.99 -27.68
N ARG A 302 8.57 3.22 -27.17
CA ARG A 302 9.69 4.02 -26.65
C ARG A 302 9.17 5.11 -25.73
N TYR A 303 9.86 5.36 -24.62
CA TYR A 303 9.53 6.40 -23.65
C TYR A 303 10.06 7.77 -24.07
N GLN A 304 9.54 8.26 -25.20
CA GLN A 304 9.73 9.62 -25.68
C GLN A 304 8.36 10.28 -25.90
N PRO A 305 8.25 11.61 -25.76
CA PRO A 305 6.99 12.30 -25.94
C PRO A 305 6.40 11.99 -27.31
N ASP A 306 5.15 11.55 -27.35
CA ASP A 306 4.46 11.35 -28.63
C ASP A 306 4.38 12.69 -29.37
N PRO A 307 5.04 12.84 -30.55
CA PRO A 307 5.05 14.11 -31.27
C PRO A 307 3.67 14.55 -31.74
N ALA A 308 2.68 13.65 -31.81
CA ALA A 308 1.30 14.03 -32.11
C ALA A 308 0.64 14.75 -30.92
N LYS A 309 0.94 14.33 -29.68
CA LYS A 309 0.40 14.93 -28.44
C LYS A 309 1.20 16.12 -27.96
N TYR A 310 2.54 16.05 -28.09
CA TYR A 310 3.52 16.99 -27.56
C TYR A 310 4.51 17.43 -28.64
N PRO A 311 4.06 18.16 -29.67
CA PRO A 311 4.89 18.53 -30.82
C PRO A 311 6.11 19.39 -30.44
N THR A 312 6.09 20.09 -29.29
CA THR A 312 7.24 20.86 -28.81
C THR A 312 8.15 20.10 -27.84
N GLY A 313 7.73 18.89 -27.41
CA GLY A 313 8.39 18.06 -26.43
C GLY A 313 8.18 18.50 -24.97
N LEU A 314 8.27 17.54 -24.04
CA LEU A 314 8.00 17.79 -22.62
C LEU A 314 9.03 18.71 -21.94
N ARG A 315 10.32 18.63 -22.29
CA ARG A 315 11.35 19.49 -21.70
C ARG A 315 11.06 20.98 -21.90
N ARG A 316 10.71 21.37 -23.12
CA ARG A 316 10.37 22.76 -23.42
C ARG A 316 9.10 23.20 -22.70
N LEU A 317 8.10 22.32 -22.63
CA LEU A 317 6.87 22.58 -21.89
C LEU A 317 7.15 22.77 -20.38
N GLN A 318 8.05 21.98 -19.79
CA GLN A 318 8.51 22.14 -18.41
C GLN A 318 9.17 23.50 -18.21
N GLU A 319 10.08 23.89 -19.10
CA GLU A 319 10.79 25.19 -19.04
C GLU A 319 9.80 26.36 -19.10
N GLU A 320 8.76 26.25 -19.93
CA GLU A 320 7.76 27.30 -20.12
C GLU A 320 6.73 27.36 -18.97
N THR A 321 6.35 26.22 -18.39
CA THR A 321 5.34 26.15 -17.32
C THR A 321 5.93 26.26 -15.92
N GLY A 322 7.18 25.80 -15.73
CA GLY A 322 7.86 25.65 -14.44
C GLY A 322 7.42 24.41 -13.66
N ILE A 323 6.65 23.49 -14.26
CA ILE A 323 6.03 22.36 -13.55
C ILE A 323 6.68 21.04 -14.00
N PRO A 324 7.29 20.26 -13.10
CA PRO A 324 7.93 19.00 -13.43
C PRO A 324 6.93 17.85 -13.63
N TYR A 325 7.45 16.68 -14.03
CA TYR A 325 6.63 15.51 -14.34
C TYR A 325 6.84 14.32 -13.42
N VAL A 326 5.77 13.59 -13.17
CA VAL A 326 5.82 12.16 -12.83
C VAL A 326 5.44 11.42 -14.10
N LEU A 327 6.37 10.65 -14.66
CA LEU A 327 6.19 10.04 -15.98
C LEU A 327 5.82 8.57 -15.86
N HIS A 328 4.69 8.21 -16.46
CA HIS A 328 4.18 6.85 -16.55
C HIS A 328 5.06 5.96 -17.44
N LEU A 329 5.12 4.68 -17.09
CA LEU A 329 5.70 3.60 -17.88
C LEU A 329 4.69 2.45 -17.97
N SER A 330 4.70 1.72 -19.07
CA SER A 330 3.91 0.48 -19.25
C SER A 330 4.82 -0.75 -19.31
N ALA A 331 4.24 -1.92 -19.62
CA ALA A 331 5.02 -3.04 -20.11
C ALA A 331 5.69 -2.65 -21.44
N LEU A 332 6.91 -3.15 -21.66
CA LEU A 332 7.66 -2.90 -22.88
C LEU A 332 7.12 -3.78 -24.01
N SER A 333 6.85 -3.18 -25.17
CA SER A 333 6.41 -3.91 -26.36
C SER A 333 7.51 -4.87 -26.83
N GLU A 334 7.10 -5.99 -27.46
CA GLU A 334 8.02 -6.88 -28.17
C GLU A 334 8.67 -6.18 -29.38
N GLU A 335 7.99 -5.17 -29.93
CA GLU A 335 8.45 -4.36 -31.08
C GLU A 335 9.07 -3.02 -30.63
N ASN A 336 9.60 -2.95 -29.41
CA ASN A 336 10.18 -1.72 -28.87
C ASN A 336 11.41 -1.24 -29.68
N GLU A 337 11.64 0.06 -29.67
CA GLU A 337 12.73 0.71 -30.38
C GLU A 337 14.06 0.69 -29.62
N TYR A 338 14.11 0.12 -28.40
CA TYR A 338 15.36 -0.11 -27.68
C TYR A 338 16.11 -1.34 -28.19
N GLY A 339 15.48 -2.15 -29.05
CA GLY A 339 16.11 -3.34 -29.63
C GLY A 339 16.39 -4.44 -28.60
N THR A 340 15.69 -4.42 -27.46
CA THR A 340 15.87 -5.36 -26.35
C THR A 340 14.66 -6.25 -26.15
N ARG A 341 14.86 -7.39 -25.46
CA ARG A 341 13.76 -8.29 -25.12
C ARG A 341 13.00 -7.72 -23.92
N PRO A 342 11.66 -7.73 -23.94
CA PRO A 342 10.87 -7.42 -22.76
C PRO A 342 11.31 -8.32 -21.59
N GLY A 343 11.62 -7.72 -20.43
CA GLY A 343 12.15 -8.42 -19.25
C GLY A 343 13.66 -8.34 -19.06
N ASP A 344 14.42 -7.77 -20.01
CA ASP A 344 15.82 -7.42 -19.80
C ASP A 344 15.93 -6.18 -18.90
N PRO A 345 16.61 -6.23 -17.73
CA PRO A 345 16.75 -5.06 -16.86
C PRO A 345 17.62 -3.94 -17.44
N THR A 346 18.54 -4.25 -18.36
CA THR A 346 19.55 -3.27 -18.83
C THR A 346 18.94 -2.10 -19.59
N VAL A 347 17.78 -2.31 -20.21
CA VAL A 347 17.03 -1.24 -20.91
C VAL A 347 16.67 -0.09 -19.98
N TYR A 348 16.50 -0.35 -18.69
CA TYR A 348 16.08 0.68 -17.76
C TYR A 348 17.14 1.76 -17.50
N GLU A 349 18.41 1.52 -17.82
CA GLU A 349 19.46 2.55 -17.79
C GLU A 349 19.12 3.65 -18.80
N GLU A 350 18.88 3.29 -20.06
CA GLU A 350 18.48 4.24 -21.11
C GLU A 350 17.11 4.87 -20.81
N ILE A 351 16.14 4.10 -20.32
CA ILE A 351 14.82 4.64 -19.94
C ILE A 351 14.95 5.68 -18.82
N ALA A 352 15.74 5.41 -17.79
CA ALA A 352 15.93 6.33 -16.67
C ALA A 352 16.54 7.66 -17.13
N GLU A 353 17.56 7.60 -18.00
CA GLU A 353 18.17 8.77 -18.64
C GLU A 353 17.14 9.57 -19.47
N GLU A 354 16.31 8.90 -20.27
CA GLU A 354 15.25 9.54 -21.07
C GLU A 354 14.21 10.23 -20.19
N LEU A 355 13.72 9.57 -19.14
CA LEU A 355 12.78 10.17 -18.19
C LEU A 355 13.37 11.45 -17.58
N ARG A 356 14.63 11.36 -17.11
CA ARG A 356 15.32 12.50 -16.51
C ARG A 356 15.52 13.63 -17.52
N HIS A 357 15.90 13.30 -18.75
CA HIS A 357 16.06 14.24 -19.85
C HIS A 357 14.76 15.02 -20.14
N HIS A 358 13.61 14.33 -20.07
CA HIS A 358 12.28 14.90 -20.31
C HIS A 358 11.67 15.64 -19.11
N GLY A 359 12.41 15.77 -18.00
CA GLY A 359 11.99 16.59 -16.85
C GLY A 359 11.27 15.81 -15.75
N ALA A 360 11.41 14.48 -15.72
CA ALA A 360 10.86 13.66 -14.64
C ALA A 360 11.51 13.98 -13.28
N ILE A 361 10.67 14.00 -12.24
CA ILE A 361 11.06 13.96 -10.83
C ILE A 361 10.72 12.62 -10.18
N ALA A 362 9.97 11.75 -10.85
CA ALA A 362 9.73 10.37 -10.43
C ALA A 362 9.32 9.53 -11.64
N ALA A 363 9.63 8.23 -11.58
CA ALA A 363 9.09 7.22 -12.48
C ALA A 363 7.82 6.62 -11.87
N TRP A 364 6.73 6.59 -12.64
CA TRP A 364 5.51 5.88 -12.27
C TRP A 364 5.40 4.64 -13.14
N HIS A 365 5.82 3.49 -12.61
CA HIS A 365 5.83 2.25 -13.39
C HIS A 365 4.52 1.49 -13.19
N ASP A 366 3.72 1.47 -14.25
CA ASP A 366 2.44 0.78 -14.37
C ASP A 366 2.61 -0.48 -15.22
N TRP A 367 1.63 -1.38 -15.21
CA TRP A 367 1.68 -2.65 -15.95
C TRP A 367 2.80 -3.61 -15.50
N LEU A 368 3.34 -3.47 -14.28
CA LEU A 368 4.41 -4.32 -13.76
C LEU A 368 4.04 -5.81 -13.74
N ARG A 369 2.88 -6.16 -13.17
CA ARG A 369 2.41 -7.56 -13.19
C ARG A 369 2.16 -8.04 -14.62
N THR A 370 1.71 -7.14 -15.51
CA THR A 370 1.48 -7.47 -16.92
C THR A 370 2.77 -7.81 -17.63
N GLN A 371 3.85 -7.06 -17.39
CA GLN A 371 5.17 -7.39 -17.91
C GLN A 371 5.59 -8.81 -17.46
N GLN A 372 5.42 -9.14 -16.18
CA GLN A 372 5.72 -10.49 -15.67
C GLN A 372 4.80 -11.58 -16.27
N PHE A 373 3.52 -11.26 -16.49
CA PHE A 373 2.55 -12.15 -17.13
C PHE A 373 2.84 -12.40 -18.61
N LEU A 374 3.30 -11.39 -19.35
CA LEU A 374 3.59 -11.53 -20.78
C LEU A 374 4.94 -12.22 -21.04
N VAL A 375 5.93 -12.00 -20.17
CA VAL A 375 7.27 -12.57 -20.35
C VAL A 375 7.40 -13.88 -19.60
N ARG A 376 7.24 -15.00 -20.32
CA ARG A 376 7.39 -16.35 -19.76
C ARG A 376 8.71 -16.57 -19.01
N GLY A 377 9.80 -15.98 -19.52
CA GLY A 377 11.11 -16.04 -18.87
C GLY A 377 11.11 -15.54 -17.42
N LEU A 378 10.27 -14.55 -17.09
CA LEU A 378 10.12 -14.02 -15.73
C LEU A 378 9.24 -14.90 -14.81
N ARG A 379 8.72 -16.02 -15.30
CA ARG A 379 7.95 -17.00 -14.52
C ARG A 379 8.62 -18.37 -14.42
N GLU A 380 9.41 -18.74 -15.43
CA GLU A 380 10.14 -20.02 -15.45
C GLU A 380 11.53 -19.95 -14.82
N ASP A 381 12.16 -18.77 -14.78
CA ASP A 381 13.42 -18.52 -14.08
C ASP A 381 13.19 -17.56 -12.89
N PRO A 382 13.22 -18.07 -11.65
CA PRO A 382 13.08 -17.26 -10.44
C PRO A 382 14.09 -16.13 -10.33
N GLU A 383 15.33 -16.34 -10.77
CA GLU A 383 16.36 -15.31 -10.70
C GLU A 383 16.18 -14.24 -11.77
N ALA A 384 15.67 -14.58 -12.94
CA ALA A 384 15.38 -13.61 -14.00
C ALA A 384 14.36 -12.57 -13.53
N ALA A 385 13.30 -13.01 -12.84
CA ALA A 385 12.29 -12.11 -12.27
C ALA A 385 12.89 -11.12 -11.26
N GLU A 386 13.69 -11.63 -10.31
CA GLU A 386 14.35 -10.81 -9.30
C GLU A 386 15.35 -9.83 -9.92
N ARG A 387 16.20 -10.30 -10.86
CA ARG A 387 17.15 -9.44 -11.59
C ARG A 387 16.46 -8.36 -12.40
N TRP A 388 15.34 -8.68 -13.06
CA TRP A 388 14.57 -7.72 -13.83
C TRP A 388 14.05 -6.58 -12.95
N PHE A 389 13.35 -6.92 -11.86
CA PHE A 389 12.73 -5.92 -10.99
C PHE A 389 13.78 -5.13 -10.20
N ALA A 390 14.77 -5.79 -9.60
CA ALA A 390 15.83 -5.12 -8.87
C ALA A 390 16.72 -4.26 -9.80
N GLY A 391 16.98 -4.72 -11.02
CA GLY A 391 17.73 -3.99 -12.03
C GLY A 391 17.01 -2.71 -12.48
N MET A 392 15.70 -2.80 -12.72
CA MET A 392 14.85 -1.64 -12.99
C MET A 392 14.93 -0.60 -11.85
N LEU A 393 14.72 -1.05 -10.61
CA LEU A 393 14.75 -0.14 -9.45
C LEU A 393 16.14 0.48 -9.26
N LYS A 394 17.21 -0.28 -9.51
CA LYS A 394 18.58 0.23 -9.47
C LYS A 394 18.82 1.31 -10.53
N ALA A 395 18.43 1.08 -11.78
CA ALA A 395 18.62 2.05 -12.86
C ALA A 395 17.94 3.39 -12.55
N PHE A 396 16.70 3.37 -12.04
CA PHE A 396 16.04 4.60 -11.59
C PHE A 396 16.72 5.25 -10.38
N ALA A 397 17.22 4.45 -9.43
CA ALA A 397 17.95 4.98 -8.27
C ALA A 397 19.25 5.68 -8.69
N ASP A 398 19.99 5.13 -9.65
CA ASP A 398 21.25 5.69 -10.14
C ASP A 398 21.03 7.07 -10.82
N GLU A 399 19.88 7.27 -11.47
CA GLU A 399 19.44 8.57 -12.02
C GLU A 399 18.73 9.48 -11.00
N GLY A 400 18.67 9.08 -9.73
CA GLY A 400 18.02 9.85 -8.66
C GLY A 400 16.50 9.95 -8.80
N LEU A 401 15.88 9.01 -9.51
CA LEU A 401 14.43 8.94 -9.72
C LEU A 401 13.80 8.01 -8.68
N PRO A 402 12.94 8.53 -7.78
CA PRO A 402 12.07 7.68 -7.00
C PRO A 402 11.01 7.02 -7.88
N VAL A 403 10.52 5.87 -7.44
CA VAL A 403 9.57 5.02 -8.16
C VAL A 403 8.24 4.96 -7.42
N ILE A 404 7.16 5.14 -8.17
CA ILE A 404 5.78 4.85 -7.76
C ILE A 404 5.36 3.59 -8.49
N LEU A 405 5.02 2.54 -7.74
CA LEU A 405 4.58 1.28 -8.33
C LEU A 405 3.08 1.30 -8.64
N CYS A 406 2.73 0.69 -9.77
CA CYS A 406 1.36 0.54 -10.22
C CYS A 406 1.19 -0.79 -10.95
N MET A 407 0.01 -1.40 -10.80
CA MET A 407 -0.26 -2.78 -11.20
C MET A 407 0.80 -3.79 -10.71
N GLN A 408 1.40 -3.55 -9.56
CA GLN A 408 2.38 -4.42 -8.94
C GLN A 408 1.75 -5.67 -8.31
N THR A 409 2.54 -6.75 -8.18
CA THR A 409 2.18 -7.90 -7.36
C THR A 409 2.55 -7.67 -5.89
N ALA A 410 2.02 -8.48 -4.99
CA ALA A 410 2.45 -8.47 -3.59
C ALA A 410 3.94 -8.87 -3.43
N GLY A 411 4.46 -9.69 -4.35
CA GLY A 411 5.89 -10.01 -4.42
C GLY A 411 6.77 -8.78 -4.67
N MET A 412 6.37 -7.91 -5.60
CA MET A 412 7.07 -6.66 -5.87
C MET A 412 7.06 -5.70 -4.68
N ILE A 413 5.97 -5.67 -3.91
CA ILE A 413 5.87 -4.92 -2.65
C ILE A 413 6.87 -5.44 -1.62
N LEU A 414 6.97 -6.76 -1.44
CA LEU A 414 7.94 -7.37 -0.51
C LEU A 414 9.39 -7.13 -0.97
N ALA A 415 9.67 -7.28 -2.26
CA ALA A 415 11.00 -7.00 -2.83
C ALA A 415 11.40 -5.54 -2.60
N SER A 416 10.45 -4.60 -2.68
CA SER A 416 10.69 -3.16 -2.51
C SER A 416 11.16 -2.77 -1.11
N THR A 417 11.00 -3.62 -0.09
CA THR A 417 11.57 -3.37 1.26
C THR A 417 13.09 -3.17 1.22
N ALA A 418 13.78 -3.74 0.23
CA ALA A 418 15.22 -3.59 0.00
C ALA A 418 15.59 -2.36 -0.87
N HIS A 419 14.61 -1.63 -1.40
CA HIS A 419 14.81 -0.57 -2.40
C HIS A 419 14.20 0.77 -1.93
N PRO A 420 14.98 1.63 -1.25
CA PRO A 420 14.45 2.86 -0.63
C PRO A 420 13.99 3.93 -1.64
N ASN A 421 14.30 3.77 -2.93
CA ASN A 421 13.78 4.64 -3.98
C ASN A 421 12.34 4.29 -4.39
N VAL A 422 11.78 3.15 -3.96
CA VAL A 422 10.34 2.89 -4.08
C VAL A 422 9.61 3.64 -2.97
N ILE A 423 9.01 4.78 -3.32
CA ILE A 423 8.44 5.70 -2.32
C ILE A 423 6.93 5.50 -2.12
N ALA A 424 6.23 4.92 -3.11
CA ALA A 424 4.80 4.71 -3.06
C ALA A 424 4.35 3.56 -3.97
N ALA A 425 3.16 3.02 -3.73
CA ALA A 425 2.54 2.02 -4.58
C ALA A 425 1.01 2.17 -4.60
N ARG A 426 0.39 1.97 -5.76
CA ARG A 426 -1.07 2.01 -5.91
C ARG A 426 -1.73 0.92 -5.07
N SER A 427 -2.61 1.27 -4.14
CA SER A 427 -3.18 0.32 -3.19
C SER A 427 -4.35 -0.50 -3.74
N TYR A 428 -5.03 -0.03 -4.78
CA TYR A 428 -6.08 -0.80 -5.44
C TYR A 428 -6.21 -0.43 -6.92
N THR A 429 -7.43 -0.45 -7.49
CA THR A 429 -7.70 -0.17 -8.91
C THR A 429 -7.78 1.32 -9.24
N ASP A 430 -7.93 1.65 -10.53
CA ASP A 430 -8.09 3.02 -11.03
C ASP A 430 -9.39 3.67 -10.51
N TYR A 431 -9.34 4.98 -10.27
CA TYR A 431 -10.50 5.78 -9.85
C TYR A 431 -11.65 5.71 -10.86
N LEU A 432 -11.34 5.52 -12.16
CA LEU A 432 -12.33 5.30 -13.22
C LEU A 432 -13.38 4.23 -12.87
N PHE A 433 -12.97 3.16 -12.19
CA PHE A 433 -13.86 2.03 -11.93
C PHE A 433 -14.93 2.31 -10.88
N LEU A 434 -14.86 3.46 -10.20
CA LEU A 434 -15.95 4.00 -9.38
C LEU A 434 -17.00 4.78 -10.18
N MET A 435 -16.62 5.24 -11.37
CA MET A 435 -17.35 6.27 -12.10
C MET A 435 -18.23 5.62 -13.16
N ARG A 436 -19.39 5.12 -12.71
CA ARG A 436 -20.31 4.37 -13.57
C ARG A 436 -20.66 5.11 -14.87
N GLU A 437 -20.88 6.42 -14.83
CA GLU A 437 -21.17 7.21 -16.04
C GLU A 437 -20.03 7.17 -17.06
N ALA A 438 -18.78 7.38 -16.62
CA ALA A 438 -17.60 7.25 -17.48
C ALA A 438 -17.45 5.84 -18.06
N LEU A 439 -17.74 4.79 -17.27
CA LEU A 439 -17.69 3.41 -17.74
C LEU A 439 -18.78 3.11 -18.78
N GLU A 440 -19.97 3.67 -18.62
CA GLU A 440 -21.06 3.55 -19.59
C GLU A 440 -20.74 4.30 -20.89
N GLU A 441 -20.08 5.46 -20.82
CA GLU A 441 -19.54 6.17 -21.99
C GLU A 441 -18.45 5.34 -22.68
N ALA A 442 -17.48 4.79 -21.93
CA ALA A 442 -16.43 3.93 -22.48
C ALA A 442 -17.04 2.70 -23.19
N ALA A 443 -18.05 2.06 -22.59
CA ALA A 443 -18.78 0.95 -23.20
C ALA A 443 -19.47 1.36 -24.51
N ARG A 444 -20.07 2.56 -24.57
CA ARG A 444 -20.65 3.10 -25.81
C ARG A 444 -19.61 3.35 -26.91
N ARG A 445 -18.35 3.59 -26.54
CA ARG A 445 -17.21 3.74 -27.45
C ARG A 445 -16.51 2.44 -27.82
N GLY A 446 -17.05 1.29 -27.39
CA GLY A 446 -16.53 -0.04 -27.74
C GLY A 446 -15.74 -0.74 -26.63
N HIS A 447 -15.62 -0.14 -25.45
CA HIS A 447 -14.87 -0.68 -24.31
C HIS A 447 -15.80 -1.30 -23.25
N ARG A 448 -16.62 -2.28 -23.66
CA ARG A 448 -17.64 -2.89 -22.78
C ARG A 448 -17.03 -3.60 -21.58
N GLU A 449 -15.80 -4.09 -21.71
CA GLU A 449 -15.01 -4.70 -20.65
C GLU A 449 -14.80 -3.76 -19.46
N MET A 450 -14.67 -2.45 -19.69
CA MET A 450 -14.46 -1.46 -18.61
C MET A 450 -15.66 -1.39 -17.68
N LEU A 451 -16.88 -1.41 -18.24
CA LEU A 451 -18.12 -1.42 -17.46
C LEU A 451 -18.28 -2.69 -16.61
N GLN A 452 -17.76 -3.83 -17.07
CA GLN A 452 -17.80 -5.09 -16.31
C GLN A 452 -16.85 -5.07 -15.11
N ALA A 453 -15.82 -4.22 -15.14
CA ALA A 453 -14.85 -4.03 -14.07
C ALA A 453 -15.27 -2.95 -13.04
N HIS A 454 -16.51 -2.43 -13.12
CA HIS A 454 -17.03 -1.48 -12.14
C HIS A 454 -16.92 -2.01 -10.70
N VAL A 455 -16.48 -1.15 -9.79
CA VAL A 455 -16.35 -1.45 -8.36
C VAL A 455 -17.24 -0.50 -7.56
N ALA A 456 -17.97 -1.02 -6.58
CA ALA A 456 -18.76 -0.17 -5.70
C ALA A 456 -17.84 0.71 -4.81
N PRO A 457 -18.21 1.97 -4.53
CA PRO A 457 -17.39 2.88 -3.74
C PRO A 457 -16.90 2.33 -2.40
N VAL A 458 -17.74 1.59 -1.69
CA VAL A 458 -17.37 0.99 -0.40
C VAL A 458 -16.30 -0.09 -0.54
N ASP A 459 -16.33 -0.90 -1.59
CA ASP A 459 -15.36 -1.99 -1.81
C ASP A 459 -14.01 -1.41 -2.24
N TYR A 460 -14.03 -0.39 -3.10
CA TYR A 460 -12.84 0.37 -3.48
C TYR A 460 -12.16 1.03 -2.27
N ARG A 461 -12.93 1.67 -1.40
CA ARG A 461 -12.41 2.31 -0.18
C ARG A 461 -11.87 1.27 0.81
N LEU A 462 -12.56 0.15 0.97
CA LEU A 462 -12.13 -0.96 1.82
C LEU A 462 -10.75 -1.47 1.40
N GLN A 463 -10.56 -1.73 0.10
CA GLN A 463 -9.29 -2.22 -0.42
C GLN A 463 -8.20 -1.16 -0.33
N ASN A 464 -8.47 0.10 -0.70
CA ASN A 464 -7.48 1.18 -0.58
C ASN A 464 -7.02 1.42 0.87
N LEU A 465 -7.93 1.37 1.84
CA LEU A 465 -7.59 1.54 3.26
C LEU A 465 -6.85 0.30 3.79
N GLY A 466 -7.36 -0.90 3.51
CA GLY A 466 -6.80 -2.16 4.00
C GLY A 466 -5.42 -2.48 3.41
N VAL A 467 -5.32 -2.53 2.07
CA VAL A 467 -4.05 -2.75 1.37
C VAL A 467 -3.08 -1.61 1.67
N GLY A 468 -3.58 -0.37 1.75
CA GLY A 468 -2.74 0.78 2.04
C GLY A 468 -2.10 0.73 3.43
N GLY A 469 -2.86 0.31 4.45
CA GLY A 469 -2.32 0.08 5.78
C GLY A 469 -1.25 -1.02 5.81
N LEU A 470 -1.42 -2.08 5.02
CA LEU A 470 -0.41 -3.14 4.89
C LEU A 470 0.87 -2.62 4.21
N TYR A 471 0.76 -1.87 3.10
CA TYR A 471 1.92 -1.27 2.42
C TYR A 471 2.72 -0.38 3.36
N TRP A 472 2.04 0.39 4.20
CA TRP A 472 2.69 1.22 5.21
C TRP A 472 3.52 0.40 6.20
N THR A 473 3.04 -0.76 6.64
CA THR A 473 3.83 -1.65 7.53
C THR A 473 5.10 -2.20 6.87
N LEU A 474 5.14 -2.20 5.53
CA LEU A 474 6.29 -2.62 4.71
C LEU A 474 7.15 -1.43 4.22
N GLY A 475 6.89 -0.21 4.71
CA GLY A 475 7.70 0.97 4.37
C GLY A 475 7.27 1.72 3.11
N ILE A 476 6.14 1.36 2.50
CA ILE A 476 5.69 1.94 1.24
C ILE A 476 4.48 2.85 1.48
N ARG A 477 4.49 4.07 0.91
CA ARG A 477 3.33 4.98 1.01
C ARG A 477 2.18 4.49 0.11
N PRO A 478 0.95 4.38 0.63
CA PRO A 478 -0.17 3.93 -0.19
C PRO A 478 -0.69 5.03 -1.09
N PHE A 479 -0.78 4.76 -2.40
CA PHE A 479 -1.33 5.66 -3.39
C PHE A 479 -2.76 5.24 -3.77
N GLN A 480 -3.76 6.07 -3.46
CA GLN A 480 -5.18 5.77 -3.73
C GLN A 480 -5.66 6.25 -5.10
N ASP A 481 -4.75 6.50 -6.04
CA ASP A 481 -5.03 7.16 -7.31
C ASP A 481 -5.53 8.62 -7.15
N LEU A 482 -5.77 9.29 -8.28
CA LEU A 482 -6.38 10.60 -8.35
C LEU A 482 -7.83 10.61 -7.84
N PHE A 483 -8.42 11.80 -7.78
CA PHE A 483 -9.86 12.00 -7.61
C PHE A 483 -10.33 13.22 -8.45
N LEU A 484 -11.64 13.42 -8.54
CA LEU A 484 -12.22 14.63 -9.14
C LEU A 484 -12.73 15.56 -8.04
N THR A 485 -12.46 16.86 -8.18
CA THR A 485 -12.81 17.86 -7.17
C THR A 485 -14.31 18.18 -7.11
N ARG A 486 -15.06 17.78 -8.13
CA ARG A 486 -16.53 17.80 -8.20
C ARG A 486 -17.02 16.62 -9.04
N GLU A 487 -18.33 16.48 -9.15
CA GLU A 487 -18.96 15.65 -10.17
C GLU A 487 -18.87 16.33 -11.54
N HIS A 488 -18.37 15.62 -12.56
CA HIS A 488 -18.15 16.13 -13.90
C HIS A 488 -19.30 15.70 -14.82
N PRO A 489 -19.96 16.63 -15.54
CA PRO A 489 -21.02 16.27 -16.47
C PRO A 489 -20.56 15.28 -17.55
N GLY A 490 -21.23 14.13 -17.64
CA GLY A 490 -20.94 13.09 -18.65
C GLY A 490 -19.75 12.18 -18.33
N LEU A 491 -19.14 12.37 -17.16
CA LEU A 491 -18.04 11.54 -16.66
C LEU A 491 -18.38 11.00 -15.25
N GLY A 492 -19.11 11.77 -14.45
CA GLY A 492 -19.50 11.46 -13.08
C GLY A 492 -18.47 11.94 -12.06
N GLY A 493 -18.49 11.34 -10.88
CA GLY A 493 -17.63 11.66 -9.75
C GLY A 493 -18.27 11.13 -8.48
N VAL A 494 -17.47 10.71 -7.50
CA VAL A 494 -17.98 10.07 -6.28
C VAL A 494 -17.45 10.80 -5.08
N ASP A 495 -18.35 11.45 -4.34
CA ASP A 495 -18.07 12.03 -3.00
C ASP A 495 -16.76 12.85 -2.90
N PRO A 496 -16.63 13.99 -3.63
CA PRO A 496 -15.36 14.72 -3.76
C PRO A 496 -14.68 15.09 -2.44
N ASP A 497 -15.42 15.61 -1.45
CA ASP A 497 -14.86 15.92 -0.12
C ASP A 497 -14.34 14.66 0.59
N GLY A 498 -15.07 13.54 0.48
CA GLY A 498 -14.70 12.28 1.10
C GLY A 498 -13.43 11.71 0.49
N GLU A 499 -13.35 11.64 -0.84
CA GLU A 499 -12.16 11.16 -1.55
C GLU A 499 -10.96 12.06 -1.28
N ALA A 500 -11.15 13.38 -1.26
CA ALA A 500 -10.10 14.33 -0.92
C ALA A 500 -9.51 14.08 0.47
N ILE A 501 -10.35 13.87 1.50
CA ILE A 501 -9.89 13.53 2.85
C ILE A 501 -9.14 12.19 2.84
N LEU A 502 -9.67 11.16 2.18
CA LEU A 502 -9.04 9.84 2.13
C LEU A 502 -7.67 9.88 1.45
N ARG A 503 -7.49 10.70 0.39
CA ARG A 503 -6.19 10.89 -0.27
C ARG A 503 -5.18 11.57 0.66
N LEU A 504 -5.59 12.61 1.42
CA LEU A 504 -4.71 13.22 2.43
C LEU A 504 -4.31 12.23 3.52
N LEU A 505 -5.27 11.45 4.02
CA LEU A 505 -5.02 10.45 5.04
C LEU A 505 -4.09 9.33 4.53
N SER A 506 -4.09 9.01 3.24
CA SER A 506 -3.23 7.94 2.69
C SER A 506 -1.73 8.20 2.88
N MET A 507 -1.30 9.47 3.02
CA MET A 507 0.11 9.84 3.00
C MET A 507 0.87 9.44 1.71
N GLY A 508 0.19 8.95 0.68
CA GLY A 508 0.76 8.76 -0.66
C GLY A 508 0.68 10.04 -1.50
N PRO A 509 0.98 9.94 -2.80
CA PRO A 509 0.71 11.00 -3.76
C PRO A 509 -0.76 11.42 -3.72
N VAL A 510 -1.01 12.73 -3.82
CA VAL A 510 -2.37 13.29 -3.91
C VAL A 510 -2.45 14.13 -5.16
N GLY A 511 -3.39 13.82 -6.03
CA GLY A 511 -3.67 14.69 -7.15
C GLY A 511 -5.07 14.54 -7.72
N ILE A 512 -5.37 15.48 -8.60
CA ILE A 512 -6.69 15.62 -9.21
C ILE A 512 -6.63 15.34 -10.72
N GLY A 513 -7.79 15.06 -11.31
CA GLY A 513 -7.90 14.80 -12.75
C GLY A 513 -8.79 15.77 -13.52
N ASP A 514 -9.17 16.90 -12.92
CA ASP A 514 -10.18 17.80 -13.46
C ASP A 514 -9.69 18.61 -14.68
N ARG A 515 -10.62 18.96 -15.58
CA ARG A 515 -10.41 20.01 -16.61
C ARG A 515 -10.28 21.40 -15.94
N PRO A 516 -9.47 22.34 -16.47
CA PRO A 516 -9.22 23.65 -15.83
C PRO A 516 -10.45 24.43 -15.32
N ASP A 517 -11.51 24.52 -16.11
CA ASP A 517 -12.76 25.24 -15.77
C ASP A 517 -13.67 24.46 -14.82
N LEU A 518 -13.41 23.17 -14.61
CA LEU A 518 -14.18 22.29 -13.76
C LEU A 518 -13.55 22.07 -12.38
N ILE A 519 -12.40 22.66 -12.07
CA ILE A 519 -11.75 22.55 -10.76
C ILE A 519 -12.56 23.29 -9.67
N GLU A 520 -12.82 22.63 -8.54
CA GLU A 520 -13.25 23.25 -7.27
C GLU A 520 -12.05 23.79 -6.49
N TRP A 521 -11.71 25.05 -6.77
CA TRP A 521 -10.53 25.69 -6.16
C TRP A 521 -10.60 25.81 -4.64
N ASP A 522 -11.80 25.98 -4.08
CA ASP A 522 -11.99 26.08 -2.63
C ASP A 522 -11.70 24.74 -1.95
N LEU A 523 -12.02 23.61 -2.60
CA LEU A 523 -11.63 22.30 -2.10
C LEU A 523 -10.11 22.15 -2.08
N LEU A 524 -9.42 22.54 -3.16
CA LEU A 524 -7.95 22.45 -3.23
C LEU A 524 -7.26 23.26 -2.12
N LYS A 525 -7.71 24.49 -1.86
CA LYS A 525 -7.15 25.32 -0.79
C LYS A 525 -7.33 24.73 0.61
N ARG A 526 -8.35 23.88 0.80
CA ARG A 526 -8.60 23.15 2.06
C ARG A 526 -7.66 21.94 2.23
N LEU A 527 -6.97 21.50 1.17
CA LEU A 527 -5.97 20.42 1.21
C LEU A 527 -4.59 20.87 1.64
N LEU A 528 -4.31 22.16 1.47
CA LEU A 528 -2.98 22.71 1.55
C LEU A 528 -2.77 23.50 2.84
N ASP A 529 -1.55 23.48 3.35
CA ASP A 529 -1.05 24.49 4.27
C ASP A 529 -0.77 25.81 3.54
N GLU A 530 -0.13 26.73 4.24
CA GLU A 530 0.06 28.11 3.84
C GLU A 530 1.25 28.25 2.89
N GLU A 531 2.16 27.27 2.94
CA GLU A 531 3.33 27.09 2.08
C GLU A 531 2.99 26.25 0.83
N GLY A 532 1.76 25.75 0.73
CA GLY A 532 1.27 24.95 -0.39
C GLY A 532 1.65 23.48 -0.33
N ASN A 533 1.94 22.93 0.86
CA ASN A 533 2.12 21.50 1.07
C ASN A 533 0.81 20.85 1.47
N LEU A 534 0.67 19.56 1.20
CA LEU A 534 -0.49 18.76 1.60
C LEU A 534 -0.51 18.59 3.12
N LEU A 535 -1.70 18.77 3.73
CA LEU A 535 -1.94 18.45 5.13
C LEU A 535 -1.87 16.93 5.33
N ARG A 536 -1.13 16.45 6.35
CA ARG A 536 -0.83 15.02 6.50
C ARG A 536 -0.83 14.53 7.94
N PRO A 537 -1.43 13.37 8.23
CA PRO A 537 -1.26 12.69 9.51
C PRO A 537 0.17 12.14 9.69
N THR A 538 0.45 11.52 10.83
CA THR A 538 1.71 10.81 11.09
C THR A 538 1.69 9.40 10.49
N THR A 539 0.52 8.75 10.47
CA THR A 539 0.31 7.43 9.87
C THR A 539 -0.92 7.41 8.97
N PRO A 540 -0.95 6.59 7.90
CA PRO A 540 -2.19 6.38 7.17
C PRO A 540 -3.20 5.59 8.00
N PRO A 541 -4.48 5.52 7.59
CA PRO A 541 -5.46 4.71 8.28
C PRO A 541 -5.04 3.24 8.34
N LEU A 542 -4.88 2.71 9.55
CA LEU A 542 -4.56 1.33 9.84
C LEU A 542 -5.81 0.59 10.32
N PRO A 543 -6.09 -0.63 9.81
CA PRO A 543 -7.27 -1.37 10.20
C PRO A 543 -7.25 -1.74 11.69
N LEU A 544 -8.37 -1.49 12.38
CA LEU A 544 -8.62 -2.03 13.72
C LEU A 544 -9.10 -3.48 13.58
N MET A 545 -8.23 -4.42 13.95
CA MET A 545 -8.37 -5.85 13.65
C MET A 545 -9.67 -6.46 14.19
N GLU A 546 -10.14 -5.98 15.33
CA GLU A 546 -11.38 -6.38 16.00
C GLU A 546 -12.65 -6.03 15.20
N THR A 547 -12.55 -5.12 14.23
CA THR A 547 -13.69 -4.64 13.44
C THR A 547 -13.82 -5.32 12.06
N LEU A 548 -12.81 -6.07 11.63
CA LEU A 548 -12.77 -6.65 10.28
C LEU A 548 -13.89 -7.68 10.02
N GLU A 549 -14.29 -8.44 11.05
CA GLU A 549 -15.36 -9.45 10.94
C GLU A 549 -16.78 -8.84 10.99
N GLY A 550 -16.95 -7.61 11.47
CA GLY A 550 -18.25 -6.93 11.56
C GLY A 550 -18.60 -6.10 10.33
N ASP A 551 -19.82 -5.59 10.22
CA ASP A 551 -20.26 -4.80 9.04
C ASP A 551 -19.53 -3.47 8.91
N VAL A 552 -19.21 -2.82 10.04
CA VAL A 552 -18.46 -1.57 10.07
C VAL A 552 -16.99 -1.85 10.37
N LYS A 553 -16.13 -1.48 9.43
CA LYS A 553 -14.68 -1.58 9.53
C LYS A 553 -14.16 -0.23 9.97
N LEU A 554 -13.30 -0.22 10.99
CA LEU A 554 -12.68 0.99 11.51
C LEU A 554 -11.21 1.03 11.11
N PHE A 555 -10.75 2.22 10.74
CA PHE A 555 -9.35 2.49 10.44
C PHE A 555 -8.88 3.71 11.22
N TRP A 556 -7.73 3.59 11.88
CA TRP A 556 -7.14 4.62 12.71
C TRP A 556 -5.91 5.22 12.05
N SER A 557 -5.89 6.54 11.90
CA SER A 557 -4.74 7.32 11.42
C SER A 557 -4.28 8.23 12.55
N GLU A 558 -3.05 8.05 12.99
CA GLU A 558 -2.47 8.78 14.12
C GLU A 558 -1.91 10.13 13.68
N VAL A 559 -2.05 11.10 14.57
CA VAL A 559 -1.43 12.42 14.48
C VAL A 559 -0.66 12.65 15.78
N ASP A 560 0.67 12.65 15.67
CA ASP A 560 1.56 12.93 16.78
C ASP A 560 1.86 14.43 16.84
N LEU A 561 1.37 15.08 17.91
CA LEU A 561 1.78 16.43 18.27
C LEU A 561 2.43 16.33 19.66
N ASP A 562 3.77 16.36 19.68
CA ASP A 562 4.61 16.34 20.89
C ASP A 562 4.24 15.21 21.89
N GLY A 563 3.95 14.01 21.38
CA GLY A 563 3.66 12.82 22.18
C GLY A 563 2.23 12.71 22.70
N ILE A 564 1.33 13.63 22.33
CA ILE A 564 -0.10 13.49 22.58
C ILE A 564 -0.74 12.95 21.28
N PRO A 565 -1.41 11.79 21.30
CA PRO A 565 -1.99 11.20 20.10
C PRO A 565 -3.35 11.84 19.81
N TRP A 566 -3.41 12.67 18.77
CA TRP A 566 -4.66 12.93 18.04
C TRP A 566 -4.83 11.82 17.01
N GLY A 567 -6.01 11.75 16.39
CA GLY A 567 -6.11 10.96 15.18
C GLY A 567 -7.47 10.98 14.51
N TYR A 568 -7.48 10.41 13.32
CA TYR A 568 -8.64 10.26 12.48
C TYR A 568 -9.15 8.83 12.55
N LEU A 569 -10.44 8.69 12.81
CA LEU A 569 -11.14 7.41 12.74
C LEU A 569 -12.02 7.39 11.50
N VAL A 570 -11.69 6.53 10.54
CA VAL A 570 -12.51 6.26 9.36
C VAL A 570 -13.40 5.07 9.67
N ALA A 571 -14.71 5.27 9.63
CA ALA A 571 -15.71 4.22 9.78
C ALA A 571 -16.35 3.90 8.43
N LEU A 572 -16.16 2.67 7.95
CA LEU A 572 -16.63 2.20 6.66
C LEU A 572 -17.64 1.06 6.86
N ASN A 573 -18.90 1.31 6.53
CA ASN A 573 -19.96 0.32 6.63
C ASN A 573 -20.09 -0.43 5.30
N THR A 574 -19.77 -1.73 5.29
CA THR A 574 -19.95 -2.59 4.12
C THR A 574 -21.30 -3.32 4.12
N GLY A 575 -22.10 -3.15 5.16
CA GLY A 575 -23.44 -3.72 5.27
C GLY A 575 -24.47 -2.93 4.48
N GLU A 576 -25.62 -3.57 4.26
CA GLU A 576 -26.76 -3.01 3.52
C GLU A 576 -27.67 -2.14 4.40
N ASP A 577 -27.47 -2.15 5.72
CA ASP A 577 -28.24 -1.39 6.69
C ASP A 577 -27.40 -0.32 7.39
N GLU A 578 -28.06 0.70 7.96
CA GLU A 578 -27.37 1.67 8.81
C GLU A 578 -26.84 0.97 10.05
N ALA A 579 -25.57 1.19 10.36
CA ALA A 579 -24.92 0.60 11.52
C ALA A 579 -24.51 1.67 12.53
N LYS A 580 -24.58 1.33 13.82
CA LYS A 580 -24.09 2.20 14.90
C LYS A 580 -22.74 1.71 15.39
N VAL A 581 -21.74 2.56 15.31
CA VAL A 581 -20.41 2.30 15.85
C VAL A 581 -20.22 3.06 17.16
N ARG A 582 -19.65 2.40 18.17
CA ARG A 582 -19.13 3.09 19.34
C ARG A 582 -17.80 3.73 18.97
N LEU A 583 -17.65 5.00 19.31
CA LEU A 583 -16.41 5.71 19.13
C LEU A 583 -15.56 5.46 20.38
N GLU A 584 -14.34 5.00 20.18
CA GLU A 584 -13.36 4.77 21.24
C GLU A 584 -12.00 5.23 20.72
N HIS A 585 -11.22 5.88 21.59
CA HIS A 585 -9.84 6.21 21.27
C HIS A 585 -8.97 4.97 21.49
N PRO A 586 -8.16 4.52 20.51
CA PRO A 586 -7.36 3.30 20.66
C PRO A 586 -6.41 3.31 21.86
N GLY A 587 -5.97 4.50 22.30
CA GLY A 587 -5.13 4.69 23.48
C GLY A 587 -5.85 4.80 24.84
N ASP A 588 -7.16 4.53 24.92
CA ASP A 588 -8.00 4.59 26.13
C ASP A 588 -7.85 5.90 26.92
N ARG A 589 -8.28 7.01 26.31
CA ARG A 589 -8.21 8.37 26.89
C ARG A 589 -9.53 9.09 26.71
N ASP A 590 -9.77 10.13 27.52
CA ASP A 590 -10.89 11.05 27.30
C ASP A 590 -10.71 11.80 25.97
N PHE A 591 -11.76 11.79 25.15
CA PHE A 591 -11.75 12.42 23.84
C PHE A 591 -13.13 12.99 23.49
N LEU A 592 -13.12 13.93 22.55
CA LEU A 592 -14.28 14.37 21.80
C LEU A 592 -14.18 13.82 20.37
N ALA A 593 -15.21 13.13 19.90
CA ALA A 593 -15.31 12.84 18.47
C ALA A 593 -15.95 14.02 17.73
N TRP A 594 -15.31 14.47 16.67
CA TRP A 594 -15.80 15.51 15.78
C TRP A 594 -16.06 14.93 14.39
N ASP A 595 -17.31 14.99 13.93
CA ASP A 595 -17.65 14.64 12.55
C ASP A 595 -17.13 15.73 11.62
N ILE A 596 -16.06 15.42 10.87
CA ILE A 596 -15.35 16.40 10.03
C ILE A 596 -16.26 16.98 8.96
N ARG A 597 -17.13 16.12 8.38
CA ARG A 597 -18.04 16.54 7.31
C ARG A 597 -19.30 17.18 7.88
N GLY A 598 -19.81 16.65 8.99
CA GLY A 598 -20.99 17.18 9.66
C GLY A 598 -20.74 18.49 10.41
N GLY A 599 -19.48 18.80 10.74
CA GLY A 599 -19.11 20.01 11.48
C GLY A 599 -19.69 20.05 12.89
N ARG A 600 -19.76 18.90 13.57
CA ARG A 600 -20.38 18.77 14.91
C ARG A 600 -19.73 17.70 15.76
N ALA A 601 -19.84 17.86 17.08
CA ALA A 601 -19.46 16.84 18.04
C ALA A 601 -20.41 15.62 17.98
N VAL A 602 -19.86 14.43 18.26
CA VAL A 602 -20.59 13.17 18.35
C VAL A 602 -20.25 12.50 19.68
N GLU A 603 -21.27 12.20 20.47
CA GLU A 603 -21.09 11.59 21.80
C GLU A 603 -21.39 10.09 21.75
N GLY A 604 -20.40 9.28 22.13
CA GLY A 604 -20.54 7.84 22.38
C GLY A 604 -20.72 6.96 21.13
N LYS A 605 -21.79 7.17 20.35
CA LYS A 605 -22.12 6.36 19.17
C LYS A 605 -22.40 7.22 17.93
N ALA A 606 -21.91 6.77 16.79
CA ALA A 606 -22.20 7.37 15.49
C ALA A 606 -22.97 6.40 14.58
N SER A 607 -23.93 6.93 13.83
CA SER A 607 -24.56 6.22 12.72
C SER A 607 -23.68 6.31 11.47
N VAL A 608 -23.38 5.17 10.88
CA VAL A 608 -22.66 5.03 9.61
C VAL A 608 -23.65 4.53 8.56
N PRO A 609 -23.88 5.27 7.47
CA PRO A 609 -24.90 4.91 6.48
C PRO A 609 -24.58 3.57 5.81
N PRO A 610 -25.61 2.86 5.29
CA PRO A 610 -25.41 1.67 4.46
C PRO A 610 -24.39 1.90 3.35
N ARG A 611 -23.50 0.92 3.12
CA ARG A 611 -22.49 0.98 2.07
C ARG A 611 -21.72 2.31 1.99
N GLY A 612 -21.48 2.95 3.14
CA GLY A 612 -21.00 4.33 3.21
C GLY A 612 -19.93 4.57 4.26
N THR A 613 -19.48 5.82 4.37
CA THR A 613 -18.31 6.20 5.17
C THR A 613 -18.61 7.40 6.06
N ARG A 614 -18.01 7.41 7.26
CA ARG A 614 -17.88 8.57 8.15
C ARG A 614 -16.43 8.74 8.57
N ILE A 615 -16.00 9.98 8.75
CA ILE A 615 -14.63 10.30 9.16
C ILE A 615 -14.71 11.23 10.37
N PHE A 616 -14.15 10.78 11.48
CA PHE A 616 -14.14 11.51 12.74
C PHE A 616 -12.72 11.95 13.06
N LEU A 617 -12.57 13.16 13.59
CA LEU A 617 -11.38 13.57 14.33
C LEU A 617 -11.61 13.24 15.81
N LEU A 618 -10.76 12.41 16.40
CA LEU A 618 -10.77 12.19 17.85
C LEU A 618 -9.82 13.19 18.50
N VAL A 619 -10.41 14.12 19.23
CA VAL A 619 -9.72 15.24 19.88
C VAL A 619 -9.50 14.88 21.35
N PRO A 620 -8.26 14.65 21.82
CA PRO A 620 -7.97 14.49 23.24
C PRO A 620 -8.20 15.79 24.02
N GLU A 621 -8.50 15.66 25.30
CA GLU A 621 -8.53 16.81 26.20
C GLU A 621 -7.10 17.26 26.53
N VAL A 622 -6.76 18.51 26.20
CA VAL A 622 -5.49 19.13 26.59
C VAL A 622 -5.77 20.27 27.54
N ARG A 623 -5.34 20.09 28.80
CA ARG A 623 -5.50 21.09 29.88
C ARG A 623 -6.94 21.61 30.05
N GLY A 624 -7.96 20.77 29.89
CA GLY A 624 -9.36 21.18 30.07
C GLY A 624 -10.07 21.65 28.80
N ILE A 625 -9.43 21.55 27.63
CA ILE A 625 -9.89 22.10 26.35
C ILE A 625 -9.79 21.02 25.27
N PHE A 626 -10.85 20.86 24.48
CA PHE A 626 -10.81 20.08 23.25
C PHE A 626 -10.62 21.04 22.07
N PHE A 627 -9.47 20.99 21.43
CA PHE A 627 -9.17 21.83 20.26
C PHE A 627 -9.36 21.06 18.97
N ILE A 628 -10.36 21.44 18.18
CA ILE A 628 -10.70 20.79 16.91
C ILE A 628 -9.72 21.21 15.81
N GLY A 629 -9.35 22.49 15.76
CA GLY A 629 -8.44 23.04 14.75
C GLY A 629 -9.08 24.04 13.80
N HIS A 630 -8.41 24.27 12.67
CA HIS A 630 -8.81 25.23 11.64
C HIS A 630 -9.96 24.68 10.78
N LEU A 631 -11.17 25.22 10.94
CA LEU A 631 -12.39 24.73 10.27
C LEU A 631 -12.38 24.92 8.74
N GLY A 632 -11.58 25.84 8.23
CA GLY A 632 -11.38 26.04 6.80
C GLY A 632 -10.43 25.05 6.12
N LYS A 633 -10.06 23.93 6.75
CA LYS A 633 -9.18 22.90 6.17
C LYS A 633 -9.83 21.52 6.30
N LEU A 634 -9.47 20.58 5.41
CA LEU A 634 -10.03 19.22 5.44
C LEU A 634 -9.51 18.38 6.59
N LEU A 635 -8.29 18.65 7.03
CA LEU A 635 -7.66 18.06 8.21
C LEU A 635 -7.39 19.17 9.24
N PRO A 636 -8.38 19.50 10.10
CA PRO A 636 -8.35 20.74 10.89
C PRO A 636 -7.17 20.89 11.85
N ILE A 637 -6.64 19.80 12.38
CA ILE A 637 -5.57 19.82 13.38
C ILE A 637 -4.18 20.10 12.78
N HIS A 638 -4.01 19.95 11.47
CA HIS A 638 -2.71 20.08 10.80
C HIS A 638 -2.37 21.50 10.38
N ALA A 639 -3.35 22.40 10.38
CA ALA A 639 -3.13 23.80 10.05
C ALA A 639 -2.95 24.61 11.33
N GLY A 640 -1.69 24.90 11.65
CA GLY A 640 -1.38 25.95 12.60
C GLY A 640 -1.54 25.57 14.07
N LEU A 641 -1.21 24.33 14.46
CA LEU A 641 -1.17 23.92 15.85
C LEU A 641 0.23 23.42 16.23
N GLU A 642 0.75 23.94 17.33
CA GLU A 642 2.01 23.49 17.92
C GLU A 642 1.83 23.25 19.42
N LEU A 643 2.41 22.18 19.93
CA LEU A 643 2.73 22.06 21.35
C LEU A 643 4.17 22.50 21.54
N ARG A 644 4.42 23.32 22.57
CA ARG A 644 5.78 23.77 22.90
C ARG A 644 6.20 23.19 24.25
N GLY A 645 7.51 23.08 24.46
CA GLY A 645 8.11 22.47 25.66
C GLY A 645 7.78 23.15 27.00
N ASP A 646 7.04 24.26 27.00
CA ASP A 646 6.38 24.82 28.19
C ASP A 646 5.04 24.11 28.52
N GLY A 647 4.72 23.06 27.76
CA GLY A 647 3.46 22.34 27.73
C GLY A 647 2.27 23.19 27.26
N GLY A 648 2.51 24.38 26.68
CA GLY A 648 1.47 25.25 26.15
C GLY A 648 0.96 24.75 24.80
N LEU A 649 -0.34 24.92 24.56
CA LEU A 649 -0.94 24.69 23.25
C LEU A 649 -0.95 26.02 22.48
N TRP A 650 -0.38 26.04 21.29
CA TRP A 650 -0.16 27.24 20.49
C TRP A 650 -0.87 27.14 19.15
N ILE A 651 -1.55 28.23 18.78
CA ILE A 651 -2.12 28.40 17.45
C ILE A 651 -1.19 29.30 16.65
N MET A 652 -0.74 28.79 15.51
CA MET A 652 0.06 29.47 14.50
C MET A 652 -0.83 29.72 13.28
N ALA A 653 -1.40 30.92 13.16
CA ALA A 653 -2.33 31.25 12.08
C ALA A 653 -1.73 32.34 11.16
N PRO A 654 -0.79 31.99 10.28
CA PRO A 654 -0.13 32.98 9.42
C PRO A 654 -1.09 33.62 8.41
N GLN A 655 -2.08 32.91 7.84
CA GLN A 655 -3.16 33.55 7.05
C GLN A 655 -4.43 33.84 7.88
N GLY A 656 -4.39 33.60 9.20
CA GLY A 656 -5.54 33.75 10.08
C GLY A 656 -6.49 32.56 9.94
N GLY A 657 -7.79 32.82 10.06
CA GLY A 657 -8.82 31.80 9.81
C GLY A 657 -9.74 31.55 11.00
N GLU A 658 -10.66 30.59 10.83
CA GLU A 658 -11.65 30.22 11.82
C GLU A 658 -11.25 28.91 12.52
N PHE A 659 -11.12 28.96 13.84
CA PHE A 659 -10.71 27.85 14.69
C PHE A 659 -11.83 27.46 15.66
N ALA A 660 -11.93 26.16 15.95
CA ALA A 660 -12.96 25.62 16.83
C ALA A 660 -12.40 24.95 18.09
N PHE A 661 -13.10 25.18 19.19
CA PHE A 661 -12.87 24.61 20.51
C PHE A 661 -14.18 24.06 21.04
N TYR A 662 -14.09 23.01 21.84
CA TYR A 662 -15.24 22.43 22.48
C TYR A 662 -15.02 22.37 24.00
N GLY A 663 -16.01 22.85 24.74
CA GLY A 663 -15.98 22.90 26.20
C GLY A 663 -16.86 24.00 26.77
N LYS A 664 -17.28 23.85 28.03
CA LYS A 664 -18.18 24.79 28.73
C LYS A 664 -17.50 26.10 29.15
N ARG A 665 -16.17 26.14 29.15
CA ARG A 665 -15.40 27.33 29.53
C ARG A 665 -14.63 27.84 28.33
N ASP A 666 -14.44 29.15 28.28
CA ASP A 666 -13.58 29.76 27.29
C ASP A 666 -12.12 29.50 27.65
N PRO A 667 -11.27 29.07 26.69
CA PRO A 667 -9.83 29.11 26.90
C PRO A 667 -9.39 30.56 27.05
N HIS A 668 -8.35 30.79 27.84
CA HIS A 668 -7.66 32.07 27.84
C HIS A 668 -6.77 32.16 26.60
N PHE A 669 -6.80 33.31 25.93
CA PHE A 669 -6.02 33.58 24.73
C PHE A 669 -4.97 34.65 25.05
N GLU A 670 -3.69 34.29 24.99
CA GLU A 670 -2.59 35.27 24.97
C GLU A 670 -2.08 35.41 23.55
N PHE A 671 -2.21 36.63 23.04
CA PHE A 671 -1.75 36.99 21.72
C PHE A 671 -0.31 37.48 21.83
N LEU A 672 0.64 36.71 21.27
CA LEU A 672 1.99 37.19 21.02
C LEU A 672 2.09 37.92 19.67
N GLY A 673 1.16 37.63 18.77
CA GLY A 673 1.02 38.28 17.47
C GLY A 673 -0.42 38.20 16.97
N GLY A 674 -0.81 39.12 16.09
CA GLY A 674 -2.17 39.21 15.53
C GLY A 674 -3.24 39.62 16.55
N ARG A 675 -4.50 39.34 16.24
CA ARG A 675 -5.66 39.65 17.10
C ARG A 675 -6.86 38.74 16.84
N LEU A 676 -7.72 38.64 17.85
CA LEU A 676 -9.07 38.09 17.73
C LEU A 676 -9.96 39.03 16.90
N LEU A 677 -10.54 38.53 15.81
CA LEU A 677 -11.47 39.26 14.94
C LEU A 677 -12.93 39.01 15.32
N GLU A 678 -13.28 37.75 15.57
CA GLU A 678 -14.64 37.34 15.94
C GLU A 678 -14.57 36.23 16.99
N LYS A 679 -15.51 36.23 17.93
CA LYS A 679 -15.70 35.16 18.91
C LYS A 679 -17.19 34.82 18.97
N ARG A 680 -17.54 33.58 18.66
CA ARG A 680 -18.92 33.10 18.68
C ARG A 680 -19.01 31.81 19.47
N ARG A 681 -19.92 31.76 20.45
CA ARG A 681 -20.19 30.56 21.25
C ARG A 681 -21.61 30.06 20.95
N GLU A 682 -21.70 28.79 20.62
CA GLU A 682 -22.93 28.04 20.37
C GLU A 682 -22.91 26.83 21.31
N ASP A 683 -23.53 26.99 22.49
CA ASP A 683 -23.48 26.02 23.59
C ASP A 683 -22.03 25.67 24.00
N THR A 684 -21.60 24.44 23.77
CA THR A 684 -20.26 23.94 24.08
C THR A 684 -19.24 24.23 22.98
N LEU A 685 -19.67 24.61 21.77
CA LEU A 685 -18.78 24.96 20.66
C LEU A 685 -18.42 26.45 20.72
N LEU A 686 -17.12 26.73 20.76
CA LEU A 686 -16.56 28.06 20.61
C LEU A 686 -15.83 28.15 19.27
N ARG A 687 -16.22 29.12 18.46
CA ARG A 687 -15.53 29.50 17.23
C ARG A 687 -14.84 30.84 17.42
N VAL A 688 -13.59 30.90 16.98
CA VAL A 688 -12.82 32.15 16.98
C VAL A 688 -12.26 32.40 15.59
N ARG A 689 -12.33 33.64 15.14
CA ARG A 689 -11.66 34.08 13.91
C ARG A 689 -10.43 34.87 14.28
N LEU A 690 -9.27 34.45 13.80
CA LEU A 690 -7.98 35.09 14.05
C LEU A 690 -7.55 35.87 12.82
N SER A 691 -6.85 36.99 13.03
CA SER A 691 -6.23 37.74 11.93
C SER A 691 -5.02 37.01 11.36
N PRO A 692 -4.59 37.31 10.11
CA PRO A 692 -3.29 36.89 9.61
C PRO A 692 -2.14 37.25 10.57
N GLY A 693 -1.12 36.40 10.61
CA GLY A 693 0.04 36.51 11.49
C GLY A 693 -0.25 36.27 12.98
N SER A 694 -1.37 35.62 13.32
CA SER A 694 -1.68 35.39 14.73
C SER A 694 -0.82 34.26 15.31
N THR A 695 -0.24 34.53 16.48
CA THR A 695 0.41 33.53 17.34
C THR A 695 -0.25 33.60 18.69
N VAL A 696 -0.99 32.56 19.06
CA VAL A 696 -1.87 32.58 20.22
C VAL A 696 -1.54 31.41 21.13
N ARG A 697 -1.17 31.71 22.37
CA ARG A 697 -1.00 30.71 23.41
C ARG A 697 -2.34 30.49 24.11
N LEU A 698 -2.67 29.22 24.31
CA LEU A 698 -3.88 28.77 24.99
C LEU A 698 -3.55 28.24 26.38
N TRP A 699 -4.30 28.67 27.38
CA TRP A 699 -4.31 28.03 28.70
C TRP A 699 -5.68 28.11 29.36
N ARG A 700 -5.80 27.36 30.46
CA ARG A 700 -7.02 27.27 31.26
C ARG A 700 -7.12 28.40 32.27
#